data_AF-A0A6A1XIG5-F1
#
_entry.id   AF-A0A6A1XIG5-F1
#
_cell.length_a   1.000
_cell.length_b   1.000
_cell.length_c   1.000
_cell.angle_alpha   90.00
_cell.angle_beta   90.00
_cell.angle_gamma   90.00
#
_symmetry.space_group_name_H-M   'P 1'
#
loop_
_entity.id
_entity.type
_entity.pdbx_description
1 polymer ?
#
loop_
_entity_poly.entity_id
_entity_poly.type
_entity_poly.pdbx_seq_one_letter_code
_entity_poly.pdbx_strand_id
1 'polypeptide(L)'
;MRKQILFVLFSLATLSIHADEGMWMLTDLKTQNAVAMRELGLEIPIEEVYDANGLSLKDAVVHFGGGCTGEIISSEGLVLTNHHCGYGAIQQHSNVEHDYLTDGFWAMNRDTELPTPGLTVTFIDRILDVTDYVNEQLKKDPDPEGVNYLSPSYLGTVAERFAKAENIEITPATKLELKAFYGGNKYYMFIKTVYSDIRMVGAPPSSIGKFGADTDNWMWPRHTGDFSLFRIYADKNGKPAKYSKDNVPLQVKKHLKISIAGVQEGDFTFVMGFPGRNWRYMISDEVEERMQTTNFMRQHVRGARQKVLMEQMLKDPAVRIHYASKYASSANYWKNAIGMNEGLVRLNVLDTKRAQQEELLARGREKGDDSYQKAFDEIRSIVAHRRDAIYHQQAINEALVTALDFMRIPSTMELVAALKSKDKEQIKEAKLKLKQEADKYFASVPFPEVERMVAKEMLKTYANYIPEEQRINIFEIINSRFKGSIDAFVDACFEHSIFGNPKNFEKFIKKPSLYKIGYDWMVLFKYSITDGILKTAIAMKEANQNYDAAHKVWVKGMMDMRQEKGTPIYPDANSTLRLTYGQVLSYEPADGVVYDAHTTLKGVMEKEDQGNWEFVVPQKLKELYKSQDYGRYGKNGEMPVCFIVNTDNTGGNSGSPVFNSKGQLVGTAFDRNFEGLTGDIAFRPSSQRAACVDIRYTLFIIDKYAGASHIIDELSIE
;
A
#
# COMPACT_ATOMS: atom_id res chain seq x y z
N MET A 1 -25.81 57.61 -44.91
CA MET A 1 -25.51 57.70 -43.45
C MET A 1 -25.78 56.32 -42.84
N ARG A 2 -24.82 55.39 -42.91
CA ARG A 2 -23.97 54.92 -41.78
C ARG A 2 -24.75 54.72 -40.46
N LYS A 3 -25.10 53.47 -40.16
CA LYS A 3 -25.25 52.97 -38.77
C LYS A 3 -24.10 51.99 -38.54
N GLN A 4 -23.24 52.32 -37.59
CA GLN A 4 -22.05 51.57 -37.22
C GLN A 4 -22.45 50.35 -36.37
N ILE A 5 -21.92 49.20 -36.76
CA ILE A 5 -21.88 47.95 -36.02
C ILE A 5 -20.65 48.02 -35.12
N LEU A 6 -20.81 47.84 -33.81
CA LEU A 6 -19.69 47.49 -32.93
C LEU A 6 -19.78 45.99 -32.64
N PHE A 7 -18.88 45.25 -33.29
CA PHE A 7 -18.55 43.87 -32.97
C PHE A 7 -17.68 43.87 -31.70
N VAL A 8 -18.15 43.28 -30.62
CA VAL A 8 -17.28 42.82 -29.53
C VAL A 8 -17.22 41.30 -29.65
N LEU A 9 -16.15 40.82 -30.29
CA LEU A 9 -15.75 39.42 -30.24
C LEU A 9 -15.41 39.08 -28.79
N PHE A 10 -16.32 38.38 -28.10
CA PHE A 10 -15.94 37.56 -26.96
C PHE A 10 -15.29 36.29 -27.52
N SER A 11 -13.99 36.34 -27.75
CA SER A 11 -13.18 35.14 -27.91
C SER A 11 -13.23 34.37 -26.59
N LEU A 12 -14.16 33.42 -26.48
CA LEU A 12 -14.05 32.31 -25.53
C LEU A 12 -12.78 31.53 -25.89
N ALA A 13 -11.66 31.94 -25.29
CA ALA A 13 -10.61 30.99 -24.98
C ALA A 13 -11.21 30.05 -23.94
N THR A 14 -11.73 28.91 -24.38
CA THR A 14 -11.93 27.77 -23.50
C THR A 14 -10.54 27.36 -23.01
N LEU A 15 -10.10 27.95 -21.90
CA LEU A 15 -9.09 27.31 -21.07
C LEU A 15 -9.71 25.99 -20.66
N SER A 16 -9.32 24.92 -21.33
CA SER A 16 -9.56 23.57 -20.84
C SER A 16 -8.93 23.53 -19.45
N ILE A 17 -9.75 23.64 -18.41
CA ILE A 17 -9.33 23.41 -17.03
C ILE A 17 -9.05 21.91 -16.98
N HIS A 18 -7.78 21.54 -17.14
CA HIS A 18 -7.33 20.15 -17.08
C HIS A 18 -7.28 19.72 -15.62
N ALA A 19 -7.65 18.47 -15.36
CA ALA A 19 -7.41 17.84 -14.06
C ALA A 19 -5.92 17.86 -13.71
N ASP A 20 -5.57 18.04 -12.44
CA ASP A 20 -4.17 18.02 -12.02
C ASP A 20 -3.71 16.59 -11.69
N GLU A 21 -3.04 15.97 -12.66
CA GLU A 21 -2.15 14.84 -12.39
C GLU A 21 -1.13 15.28 -11.32
N GLY A 22 -1.04 14.54 -10.21
CA GLY A 22 0.00 14.79 -9.22
C GLY A 22 -0.35 14.35 -7.79
N MET A 23 0.70 13.91 -7.09
CA MET A 23 0.71 13.65 -5.65
C MET A 23 1.64 14.66 -4.99
N TRP A 24 1.08 15.81 -4.65
CA TRP A 24 1.76 17.05 -4.32
C TRP A 24 2.36 17.05 -2.92
N MET A 25 3.52 17.71 -2.79
CA MET A 25 4.14 17.96 -1.50
C MET A 25 3.40 19.08 -0.78
N LEU A 26 3.00 18.83 0.48
CA LEU A 26 2.25 19.81 1.27
C LEU A 26 3.01 21.14 1.43
N THR A 27 4.35 21.07 1.56
CA THR A 27 5.23 22.25 1.68
C THR A 27 5.18 23.19 0.48
N ASP A 28 4.79 22.66 -0.68
CA ASP A 28 4.86 23.38 -1.95
C ASP A 28 3.46 23.80 -2.44
N LEU A 29 2.38 23.40 -1.75
CA LEU A 29 0.99 23.65 -2.17
C LEU A 29 0.68 25.14 -2.37
N LYS A 30 1.17 25.99 -1.46
CA LYS A 30 0.90 27.43 -1.52
C LYS A 30 1.44 28.07 -2.80
N THR A 31 2.60 27.61 -3.28
CA THR A 31 3.25 28.17 -4.46
C THR A 31 2.80 27.48 -5.75
N GLN A 32 2.55 26.17 -5.71
CA GLN A 32 2.27 25.39 -6.92
C GLN A 32 0.78 25.22 -7.22
N ASN A 33 -0.08 25.14 -6.19
CA ASN A 33 -1.45 24.61 -6.36
C ASN A 33 -2.56 25.52 -5.83
N ALA A 34 -2.26 26.49 -4.95
CA ALA A 34 -3.28 27.29 -4.27
C ALA A 34 -4.25 28.02 -5.22
N VAL A 35 -3.72 28.55 -6.34
CA VAL A 35 -4.55 29.21 -7.37
C VAL A 35 -5.46 28.20 -8.05
N ALA A 36 -4.91 27.10 -8.55
CA ALA A 36 -5.67 26.05 -9.24
C ALA A 36 -6.75 25.44 -8.33
N MET A 37 -6.43 25.12 -7.08
CA MET A 37 -7.41 24.59 -6.11
C MET A 37 -8.55 25.59 -5.87
N ARG A 38 -8.25 26.89 -5.76
CA ARG A 38 -9.26 27.94 -5.55
C ARG A 38 -10.13 28.15 -6.78
N GLU A 39 -9.55 28.10 -7.98
CA GLU A 39 -10.28 28.17 -9.25
C GLU A 39 -11.18 26.94 -9.46
N LEU A 40 -10.76 25.77 -8.98
CA LEU A 40 -11.56 24.55 -9.00
C LEU A 40 -12.66 24.50 -7.93
N GLY A 41 -12.61 25.36 -6.90
CA GLY A 41 -13.68 25.52 -5.93
C GLY A 41 -13.29 25.42 -4.45
N LEU A 42 -12.01 25.39 -4.09
CA LEU A 42 -11.59 25.47 -2.67
C LEU A 42 -12.07 26.80 -2.04
N GLU A 43 -12.86 26.71 -0.98
CA GLU A 43 -13.42 27.87 -0.27
C GLU A 43 -12.55 28.32 0.90
N ILE A 44 -11.85 27.38 1.55
CA ILE A 44 -10.97 27.67 2.69
C ILE A 44 -9.61 28.23 2.25
N PRO A 45 -8.94 29.03 3.10
CA PRO A 45 -7.53 29.39 2.91
C PRO A 45 -6.63 28.14 2.79
N ILE A 46 -5.57 28.23 1.98
CA ILE A 46 -4.64 27.10 1.80
C ILE A 46 -3.91 26.74 3.10
N GLU A 47 -3.76 27.70 4.00
CA GLU A 47 -3.19 27.52 5.34
C GLU A 47 -4.05 26.62 6.25
N GLU A 48 -5.37 26.56 6.02
CA GLU A 48 -6.23 25.62 6.74
C GLU A 48 -6.01 24.16 6.26
N VAL A 49 -5.61 23.98 5.00
CA VAL A 49 -5.22 22.68 4.43
C VAL A 49 -3.86 22.25 4.98
N TYR A 50 -2.85 23.12 4.89
CA TYR A 50 -1.52 22.89 5.43
C TYR A 50 -0.87 24.17 5.95
N ASP A 51 -0.46 24.12 7.23
CA ASP A 51 0.41 25.10 7.87
C ASP A 51 1.63 24.38 8.45
N ALA A 52 2.83 24.88 8.14
CA ALA A 52 4.09 24.34 8.64
C ALA A 52 4.32 24.65 10.13
N ASN A 53 3.69 25.71 10.65
CA ASN A 53 3.91 26.25 11.99
C ASN A 53 2.65 26.19 12.88
N GLY A 54 1.50 25.79 12.31
CA GLY A 54 0.19 25.81 12.97
C GLY A 54 -0.60 24.51 12.79
N LEU A 55 -1.80 24.48 13.38
CA LEU A 55 -2.74 23.37 13.20
C LEU A 55 -3.46 23.50 11.86
N SER A 56 -3.46 22.43 11.08
CA SER A 56 -4.11 22.35 9.76
C SER A 56 -4.71 20.96 9.54
N LEU A 57 -5.41 20.73 8.43
CA LEU A 57 -6.04 19.43 8.17
C LEU A 57 -5.05 18.26 8.20
N LYS A 58 -3.76 18.47 7.92
CA LYS A 58 -2.72 17.43 8.06
C LYS A 58 -2.73 16.75 9.44
N ASP A 59 -3.06 17.49 10.49
CA ASP A 59 -2.92 17.03 11.88
C ASP A 59 -3.99 15.99 12.26
N ALA A 60 -4.98 15.79 11.39
CA ALA A 60 -5.98 14.75 11.48
C ALA A 60 -5.77 13.62 10.45
N VAL A 61 -4.70 13.65 9.65
CA VAL A 61 -4.37 12.61 8.66
C VAL A 61 -3.14 11.82 9.12
N VAL A 62 -3.33 10.53 9.37
CA VAL A 62 -2.33 9.69 10.03
C VAL A 62 -1.91 8.50 9.17
N HIS A 63 -0.65 8.08 9.30
CA HIS A 63 -0.18 6.86 8.66
C HIS A 63 -0.61 5.66 9.51
N PHE A 64 -1.48 4.83 8.96
CA PHE A 64 -2.07 3.69 9.64
C PHE A 64 -1.30 2.40 9.28
N GLY A 65 -0.73 1.74 10.28
CA GLY A 65 -0.05 0.44 10.13
C GLY A 65 1.18 0.43 9.20
N GLY A 66 1.67 1.60 8.76
CA GLY A 66 2.81 1.73 7.86
C GLY A 66 2.52 1.43 6.37
N GLY A 67 1.25 1.23 6.00
CA GLY A 67 0.87 0.93 4.62
C GLY A 67 -0.47 1.50 4.15
N CYS A 68 -1.24 2.13 5.04
CA CYS A 68 -2.50 2.79 4.75
C CYS A 68 -2.54 4.21 5.32
N THR A 69 -3.57 4.95 4.97
CA THR A 69 -3.94 6.21 5.62
C THR A 69 -5.07 5.95 6.62
N GLY A 70 -5.15 6.78 7.65
CA GLY A 70 -6.34 6.90 8.49
C GLY A 70 -6.63 8.36 8.78
N GLU A 71 -7.84 8.64 9.25
CA GLU A 71 -8.34 9.97 9.56
C GLU A 71 -8.93 10.06 10.96
N ILE A 72 -8.56 11.10 11.70
CA ILE A 72 -9.05 11.33 13.06
C ILE A 72 -10.41 12.02 12.98
N ILE A 73 -11.47 11.37 13.46
CA ILE A 73 -12.86 11.84 13.32
C ILE A 73 -13.55 12.21 14.65
N SER A 74 -12.88 12.02 15.79
CA SER A 74 -13.34 12.51 17.09
C SER A 74 -12.21 13.11 17.92
N SER A 75 -12.56 13.95 18.90
CA SER A 75 -11.61 14.55 19.83
C SER A 75 -10.91 13.52 20.72
N GLU A 76 -11.48 12.32 20.85
CA GLU A 76 -10.94 11.21 21.64
C GLU A 76 -10.15 10.19 20.79
N GLY A 77 -9.61 10.63 19.66
CA GLY A 77 -8.66 9.84 18.87
C GLY A 77 -9.30 8.66 18.13
N LEU A 78 -10.60 8.72 17.81
CA LEU A 78 -11.24 7.77 16.90
C LEU A 78 -10.65 7.94 15.49
N VAL A 79 -10.16 6.85 14.93
CA VAL A 79 -9.56 6.73 13.61
C VAL A 79 -10.52 5.98 12.69
N LEU A 80 -10.88 6.59 11.57
CA LEU A 80 -11.52 5.94 10.44
C LEU A 80 -10.45 5.55 9.41
N THR A 81 -10.55 4.34 8.88
CA THR A 81 -9.71 3.82 7.79
C THR A 81 -10.52 2.78 7.01
N ASN A 82 -9.96 2.16 5.98
CA ASN A 82 -10.66 1.12 5.23
C ASN A 82 -10.78 -0.19 6.01
N HIS A 83 -11.82 -0.98 5.71
CA HIS A 83 -11.98 -2.34 6.21
C HIS A 83 -10.78 -3.20 5.79
N HIS A 84 -10.30 -3.07 4.54
CA HIS A 84 -9.13 -3.81 4.08
C HIS A 84 -7.81 -3.38 4.76
N CYS A 85 -7.72 -2.14 5.24
CA CYS A 85 -6.59 -1.66 6.04
C CYS A 85 -6.61 -2.23 7.47
N GLY A 86 -7.80 -2.29 8.08
CA GLY A 86 -8.02 -2.95 9.36
C GLY A 86 -8.02 -4.50 9.29
N TYR A 87 -8.02 -5.09 8.10
CA TYR A 87 -8.32 -6.50 7.89
C TYR A 87 -7.37 -7.46 8.62
N GLY A 88 -6.09 -7.11 8.72
CA GLY A 88 -5.13 -7.86 9.51
C GLY A 88 -5.47 -7.88 11.00
N ALA A 89 -5.96 -6.77 11.55
CA ALA A 89 -6.41 -6.69 12.94
C ALA A 89 -7.75 -7.41 13.17
N ILE A 90 -8.70 -7.26 12.24
CA ILE A 90 -9.98 -7.99 12.28
C ILE A 90 -9.71 -9.51 12.28
N GLN A 91 -8.81 -9.96 11.39
CA GLN A 91 -8.38 -11.35 11.31
C GLN A 91 -7.64 -11.82 12.57
N GLN A 92 -6.76 -11.00 13.14
CA GLN A 92 -6.04 -11.30 14.39
C GLN A 92 -7.00 -11.56 15.56
N HIS A 93 -8.13 -10.86 15.59
CA HIS A 93 -9.16 -11.03 16.62
C HIS A 93 -10.20 -12.11 16.30
N SER A 94 -10.23 -12.61 15.06
CA SER A 94 -11.23 -13.59 14.63
C SER A 94 -10.80 -15.02 14.93
N ASN A 95 -11.77 -15.85 15.29
CA ASN A 95 -11.63 -17.30 15.40
C ASN A 95 -12.99 -17.96 15.11
N VAL A 96 -13.07 -19.29 15.22
CA VAL A 96 -14.31 -20.02 14.88
C VAL A 96 -15.47 -19.69 15.84
N GLU A 97 -15.20 -19.30 17.08
CA GLU A 97 -16.23 -18.91 18.07
C GLU A 97 -16.66 -17.44 17.90
N HIS A 98 -15.72 -16.58 17.50
CA HIS A 98 -15.93 -15.14 17.30
C HIS A 98 -15.35 -14.72 15.94
N ASP A 99 -16.14 -14.90 14.88
CA ASP A 99 -15.70 -14.64 13.51
C ASP A 99 -16.02 -13.22 13.06
N TYR A 100 -15.26 -12.25 13.57
CA TYR A 100 -15.44 -10.83 13.24
C TYR A 100 -15.24 -10.51 11.77
N LEU A 101 -14.57 -11.38 10.99
CA LEU A 101 -14.52 -11.24 9.54
C LEU A 101 -15.92 -11.43 8.93
N THR A 102 -16.66 -12.44 9.36
CA THR A 102 -18.00 -12.74 8.81
C THR A 102 -19.07 -11.85 9.42
N ASP A 103 -19.03 -11.66 10.74
CA ASP A 103 -20.13 -11.06 11.49
C ASP A 103 -19.93 -9.55 11.72
N GLY A 104 -18.71 -9.05 11.53
CA GLY A 104 -18.31 -7.71 11.96
C GLY A 104 -18.06 -7.65 13.47
N PHE A 105 -17.71 -6.47 13.95
CA PHE A 105 -17.44 -6.22 15.37
C PHE A 105 -17.83 -4.78 15.72
N TRP A 106 -18.40 -4.57 16.90
CA TRP A 106 -18.74 -3.23 17.42
C TRP A 106 -18.56 -3.19 18.92
N ALA A 107 -17.55 -2.48 19.40
CA ALA A 107 -17.38 -2.18 20.82
C ALA A 107 -18.53 -1.27 21.26
N MET A 108 -19.32 -1.70 22.24
CA MET A 108 -20.46 -0.90 22.74
C MET A 108 -20.05 0.14 23.77
N ASN A 109 -18.80 0.08 24.24
CA ASN A 109 -18.17 1.04 25.14
C ASN A 109 -16.63 0.89 25.07
N ARG A 110 -15.90 1.84 25.67
CA ARG A 110 -14.43 1.90 25.63
C ARG A 110 -13.73 0.69 26.24
N ASP A 111 -14.33 0.06 27.24
CA ASP A 111 -13.74 -1.11 27.92
C ASP A 111 -13.78 -2.37 27.05
N THR A 112 -14.63 -2.37 26.00
CA THR A 112 -14.77 -3.48 25.04
C THR A 112 -13.95 -3.28 23.76
N GLU A 113 -13.25 -2.16 23.59
CA GLU A 113 -12.36 -1.93 22.46
C GLU A 113 -11.16 -2.88 22.52
N LEU A 114 -10.88 -3.60 21.42
CA LEU A 114 -9.92 -4.70 21.43
C LEU A 114 -8.48 -4.19 21.19
N PRO A 115 -7.52 -4.41 22.10
CA PRO A 115 -6.12 -4.04 21.85
C PRO A 115 -5.54 -4.81 20.66
N THR A 116 -4.83 -4.11 19.76
CA THR A 116 -4.31 -4.69 18.50
C THR A 116 -2.77 -4.70 18.46
N PRO A 117 -2.09 -5.70 19.06
CA PRO A 117 -0.65 -5.72 19.16
C PRO A 117 0.04 -5.68 17.79
N GLY A 118 0.97 -4.75 17.64
CA GLY A 118 1.76 -4.56 16.41
C GLY A 118 1.20 -3.49 15.47
N LEU A 119 -0.05 -3.06 15.66
CA LEU A 119 -0.61 -1.93 14.94
C LEU A 119 -0.09 -0.61 15.52
N THR A 120 0.24 0.33 14.66
CA THR A 120 0.66 1.69 15.04
C THR A 120 -0.10 2.72 14.22
N VAL A 121 -0.24 3.91 14.81
CA VAL A 121 -0.74 5.11 14.13
C VAL A 121 0.31 6.19 14.27
N THR A 122 0.71 6.79 13.15
CA THR A 122 1.79 7.78 13.11
C THR A 122 1.29 9.14 12.63
N PHE A 123 1.49 10.16 13.46
CA PHE A 123 1.25 11.56 13.10
C PHE A 123 2.46 12.17 12.41
N ILE A 124 2.21 13.11 11.48
CA ILE A 124 3.25 13.93 10.86
C ILE A 124 3.26 15.29 11.55
N ASP A 125 4.19 15.46 12.50
CA ASP A 125 4.30 16.68 13.29
C ASP A 125 4.80 17.84 12.42
N ARG A 126 5.89 17.61 11.66
CA ARG A 126 6.53 18.61 10.79
C ARG A 126 7.08 17.96 9.52
N ILE A 127 7.10 18.74 8.45
CA ILE A 127 7.76 18.42 7.17
C ILE A 127 8.71 19.58 6.88
N LEU A 128 9.99 19.28 6.67
CA LEU A 128 11.03 20.27 6.42
C LEU A 128 11.72 19.94 5.09
N ASP A 129 11.83 20.92 4.18
CA ASP A 129 12.77 20.83 3.06
C ASP A 129 14.18 21.00 3.62
N VAL A 130 15.00 19.96 3.52
CA VAL A 130 16.38 19.92 4.04
C VAL A 130 17.38 19.71 2.90
N THR A 131 16.98 20.02 1.67
CA THR A 131 17.75 19.73 0.45
C THR A 131 19.15 20.33 0.52
N ASP A 132 19.27 21.61 0.88
CA ASP A 132 20.57 22.30 0.95
C ASP A 132 21.49 21.67 2.00
N TYR A 133 20.96 21.38 3.20
CA TYR A 133 21.73 20.74 4.25
C TYR A 133 22.23 19.35 3.84
N VAL A 134 21.38 18.53 3.21
CA VAL A 134 21.78 17.20 2.73
C VAL A 134 22.86 17.31 1.67
N ASN A 135 22.71 18.22 0.70
CA ASN A 135 23.71 18.47 -0.33
C ASN A 135 25.06 18.91 0.27
N GLU A 136 25.06 19.70 1.34
CA GLU A 136 26.29 20.05 2.06
C GLU A 136 26.92 18.87 2.80
N GLN A 137 26.11 17.97 3.38
CA GLN A 137 26.63 16.76 4.03
C GLN A 137 27.19 15.77 3.03
N LEU A 138 26.56 15.62 1.86
CA LEU A 138 27.05 14.75 0.78
C LEU A 138 28.42 15.19 0.26
N LYS A 139 28.65 16.50 0.13
CA LYS A 139 29.98 17.05 -0.24
C LYS A 139 31.09 16.72 0.77
N LYS A 140 30.72 16.46 2.03
CA LYS A 140 31.63 16.10 3.13
C LYS A 140 31.73 14.59 3.32
N ASP A 141 30.97 13.80 2.56
CA ASP A 141 31.02 12.35 2.63
C ASP A 141 32.38 11.83 2.16
N PRO A 142 32.90 10.70 2.68
CA PRO A 142 34.11 10.08 2.16
C PRO A 142 33.98 9.67 0.68
N ASP A 143 32.75 9.44 0.19
CA ASP A 143 32.44 9.14 -1.20
C ASP A 143 31.39 10.13 -1.74
N PRO A 144 31.76 11.39 -2.05
CA PRO A 144 30.82 12.42 -2.50
C PRO A 144 30.10 12.10 -3.81
N GLU A 145 30.72 11.28 -4.66
CA GLU A 145 30.17 10.83 -5.94
C GLU A 145 29.44 9.47 -5.82
N GLY A 146 29.40 8.91 -4.60
CA GLY A 146 28.74 7.65 -4.31
C GLY A 146 27.22 7.73 -4.31
N VAL A 147 26.57 6.59 -4.02
CA VAL A 147 25.10 6.45 -3.99
C VAL A 147 24.48 6.76 -2.63
N ASN A 148 25.26 7.34 -1.71
CA ASN A 148 24.80 7.65 -0.34
C ASN A 148 23.60 8.59 -0.30
N TYR A 149 23.40 9.37 -1.36
CA TYR A 149 22.26 10.27 -1.53
C TYR A 149 20.90 9.56 -1.60
N LEU A 150 20.84 8.23 -1.84
CA LEU A 150 19.61 7.43 -1.70
C LEU A 150 19.65 6.44 -0.52
N SER A 151 20.77 6.32 0.18
CA SER A 151 20.97 5.34 1.24
C SER A 151 20.16 5.69 2.50
N PRO A 152 19.19 4.86 2.93
CA PRO A 152 18.41 5.14 4.13
C PRO A 152 19.26 5.23 5.40
N SER A 153 20.34 4.44 5.48
CA SER A 153 21.27 4.47 6.63
C SER A 153 22.05 5.78 6.70
N TYR A 154 22.54 6.26 5.55
CA TYR A 154 23.24 7.53 5.47
C TYR A 154 22.30 8.69 5.79
N LEU A 155 21.14 8.73 5.13
CA LEU A 155 20.13 9.77 5.33
C LEU A 155 19.60 9.80 6.78
N GLY A 156 19.49 8.64 7.44
CA GLY A 156 19.16 8.57 8.86
C GLY A 156 20.21 9.26 9.74
N THR A 157 21.50 9.05 9.45
CA THR A 157 22.60 9.73 10.16
C THR A 157 22.58 11.24 9.91
N VAL A 158 22.30 11.66 8.68
CA VAL A 158 22.16 13.08 8.32
C VAL A 158 20.97 13.72 9.06
N ALA A 159 19.84 13.02 9.17
CA ALA A 159 18.66 13.48 9.90
C ALA A 159 18.98 13.74 11.38
N GLU A 160 19.72 12.84 12.03
CA GLU A 160 20.14 13.03 13.42
C GLU A 160 21.07 14.24 13.60
N ARG A 161 21.98 14.47 12.65
CA ARG A 161 22.86 15.66 12.67
C ARG A 161 22.06 16.95 12.49
N PHE A 162 21.10 16.96 11.55
CA PHE A 162 20.22 18.09 11.31
C PHE A 162 19.39 18.42 12.56
N ALA A 163 18.75 17.40 13.15
CA ALA A 163 17.96 17.59 14.36
C ALA A 163 18.77 18.18 15.54
N LYS A 164 20.03 17.77 15.70
CA LYS A 164 20.93 18.35 16.71
C LYS A 164 21.30 19.80 16.38
N ALA A 165 21.61 20.10 15.12
CA ALA A 165 21.98 21.46 14.69
C ALA A 165 20.83 22.46 14.89
N GLU A 166 19.60 22.03 14.58
CA GLU A 166 18.39 22.84 14.68
C GLU A 166 17.69 22.76 16.06
N ASN A 167 18.32 22.11 17.05
CA ASN A 167 17.77 21.91 18.40
C ASN A 167 16.36 21.32 18.42
N ILE A 168 16.10 20.35 17.54
CA ILE A 168 14.81 19.65 17.46
C ILE A 168 14.72 18.65 18.61
N GLU A 169 13.69 18.79 19.45
CA GLU A 169 13.44 17.88 20.56
C GLU A 169 13.09 16.47 20.04
N ILE A 170 13.84 15.46 20.50
CA ILE A 170 13.62 14.05 20.17
C ILE A 170 13.27 13.28 21.44
N THR A 171 12.05 12.75 21.48
CA THR A 171 11.61 11.82 22.53
C THR A 171 11.73 10.37 22.05
N PRO A 172 11.61 9.35 22.93
CA PRO A 172 11.58 7.95 22.50
C PRO A 172 10.49 7.62 21.46
N ALA A 173 9.42 8.41 21.40
CA ALA A 173 8.33 8.24 20.44
C ALA A 173 8.50 9.06 19.15
N THR A 174 9.47 9.99 19.13
CA THR A 174 9.78 10.81 17.97
C THR A 174 10.56 9.98 16.95
N LYS A 175 10.13 9.99 15.69
CA LYS A 175 10.84 9.38 14.57
C LYS A 175 11.21 10.44 13.55
N LEU A 176 12.49 10.50 13.23
CA LEU A 176 13.03 11.27 12.12
C LEU A 176 13.07 10.38 10.89
N GLU A 177 12.41 10.79 9.82
CA GLU A 177 12.50 10.11 8.52
C GLU A 177 12.92 11.13 7.47
N LEU A 178 14.16 11.03 7.00
CA LEU A 178 14.66 11.82 5.88
C LEU A 178 14.58 10.96 4.61
N LYS A 179 13.87 11.46 3.60
CA LYS A 179 13.69 10.76 2.32
C LYS A 179 14.15 11.60 1.14
N ALA A 180 14.72 10.91 0.17
CA ALA A 180 15.00 11.44 -1.16
C ALA A 180 13.73 11.48 -2.02
N PHE A 181 13.61 12.54 -2.82
CA PHE A 181 12.54 12.78 -3.78
C PHE A 181 13.16 13.10 -5.14
N TYR A 182 12.39 12.88 -6.22
CA TYR A 182 12.85 13.13 -7.59
C TYR A 182 14.19 12.44 -7.91
N GLY A 183 14.34 11.16 -7.55
CA GLY A 183 15.60 10.44 -7.76
C GLY A 183 16.79 11.00 -6.96
N GLY A 184 16.56 11.73 -5.86
CA GLY A 184 17.62 12.35 -5.06
C GLY A 184 17.97 13.78 -5.47
N ASN A 185 17.08 14.46 -6.20
CA ASN A 185 17.20 15.89 -6.51
C ASN A 185 16.59 16.80 -5.42
N LYS A 186 15.76 16.26 -4.50
CA LYS A 186 15.29 16.96 -3.29
C LYS A 186 15.26 16.03 -2.08
N TYR A 187 15.30 16.63 -0.88
CA TYR A 187 15.25 15.91 0.39
C TYR A 187 14.27 16.57 1.36
N TYR A 188 13.36 15.77 1.90
CA TYR A 188 12.44 16.23 2.93
C TYR A 188 12.61 15.39 4.19
N MET A 189 12.64 16.06 5.33
CA MET A 189 12.65 15.44 6.66
C MET A 189 11.25 15.50 7.28
N PHE A 190 10.76 14.34 7.66
CA PHE A 190 9.50 14.18 8.38
C PHE A 190 9.81 13.93 9.85
N ILE A 191 9.27 14.78 10.71
CA ILE A 191 9.27 14.56 12.15
C ILE A 191 7.91 13.98 12.51
N LYS A 192 7.94 12.83 13.18
CA LYS A 192 6.75 12.02 13.41
C LYS A 192 6.62 11.60 14.86
N THR A 193 5.38 11.43 15.30
CA THR A 193 5.05 10.83 16.59
C THR A 193 4.29 9.53 16.35
N VAL A 194 4.79 8.43 16.92
CA VAL A 194 4.23 7.08 16.73
C VAL A 194 3.50 6.61 17.99
N TYR A 195 2.22 6.29 17.86
CA TYR A 195 1.41 5.66 18.90
C TYR A 195 1.29 4.15 18.66
N SER A 196 1.36 3.35 19.74
CA SER A 196 1.41 1.89 19.69
C SER A 196 0.32 1.15 20.49
N ASP A 197 -0.47 1.87 21.29
CA ASP A 197 -1.69 1.32 21.88
C ASP A 197 -2.87 1.72 20.99
N ILE A 198 -3.14 0.88 20.00
CA ILE A 198 -4.26 1.05 19.07
C ILE A 198 -5.27 -0.03 19.37
N ARG A 199 -6.56 0.34 19.43
CA ARG A 199 -7.64 -0.60 19.75
C ARG A 199 -8.69 -0.60 18.66
N MET A 200 -9.20 -1.78 18.30
CA MET A 200 -10.29 -1.94 17.34
C MET A 200 -11.61 -1.54 18.00
N VAL A 201 -12.33 -0.62 17.35
CA VAL A 201 -13.61 -0.06 17.84
C VAL A 201 -14.77 -0.68 17.08
N GLY A 202 -14.65 -0.79 15.75
CA GLY A 202 -15.74 -1.30 14.95
C GLY A 202 -15.32 -1.71 13.54
N ALA A 203 -15.97 -2.72 12.99
CA ALA A 203 -15.83 -3.14 11.60
C ALA A 203 -17.16 -3.72 11.13
N PRO A 204 -17.67 -3.33 9.94
CA PRO A 204 -18.79 -4.03 9.34
C PRO A 204 -18.40 -5.47 8.99
N PRO A 205 -19.38 -6.38 8.81
CA PRO A 205 -19.11 -7.71 8.28
C PRO A 205 -18.44 -7.62 6.90
N SER A 206 -17.65 -8.63 6.54
CA SER A 206 -16.97 -8.69 5.24
C SER A 206 -17.93 -8.57 4.04
N SER A 207 -19.16 -9.04 4.18
CA SER A 207 -20.22 -8.89 3.17
C SER A 207 -20.68 -7.45 2.94
N ILE A 208 -20.22 -6.50 3.75
CA ILE A 208 -20.35 -5.05 3.53
C ILE A 208 -18.97 -4.43 3.29
N GLY A 209 -18.01 -4.72 4.17
CA GLY A 209 -16.64 -4.16 4.16
C GLY A 209 -15.80 -4.55 2.95
N LYS A 210 -16.16 -5.64 2.27
CA LYS A 210 -15.54 -6.10 1.02
C LYS A 210 -16.56 -6.77 0.09
N PHE A 211 -17.79 -6.24 0.04
CA PHE A 211 -18.82 -6.67 -0.90
C PHE A 211 -18.30 -6.68 -2.34
N GLY A 212 -18.50 -7.81 -3.02
CA GLY A 212 -17.98 -8.12 -4.35
C GLY A 212 -16.52 -8.58 -4.40
N ALA A 213 -15.81 -8.57 -3.27
CA ALA A 213 -14.44 -9.08 -3.06
C ALA A 213 -13.54 -9.00 -4.31
N ASP A 214 -13.09 -10.13 -4.86
CA ASP A 214 -12.13 -10.16 -5.96
C ASP A 214 -12.77 -9.74 -7.30
N THR A 215 -14.05 -10.05 -7.52
CA THR A 215 -14.81 -9.69 -8.73
C THR A 215 -14.92 -8.18 -8.89
N ASP A 216 -15.28 -7.48 -7.83
CA ASP A 216 -15.44 -6.02 -7.84
C ASP A 216 -14.13 -5.29 -7.54
N ASN A 217 -13.08 -5.91 -6.99
CA ASN A 217 -11.80 -5.22 -6.68
C ASN A 217 -11.22 -4.48 -7.90
N TRP A 218 -10.70 -3.27 -7.75
CA TRP A 218 -10.31 -2.36 -8.84
C TRP A 218 -11.40 -2.03 -9.88
N MET A 219 -12.67 -2.37 -9.69
CA MET A 219 -13.76 -2.06 -10.63
C MET A 219 -14.59 -0.86 -10.17
N TRP A 220 -15.19 -0.16 -11.12
CA TRP A 220 -16.32 0.75 -10.93
C TRP A 220 -17.40 0.36 -11.96
N PRO A 221 -18.72 0.39 -11.64
CA PRO A 221 -19.37 0.82 -10.39
C PRO A 221 -19.08 -0.07 -9.17
N ARG A 222 -18.89 0.56 -8.00
CA ARG A 222 -18.57 -0.11 -6.73
C ARG A 222 -19.62 0.13 -5.66
N HIS A 223 -19.88 -0.87 -4.80
CA HIS A 223 -20.93 -0.82 -3.78
C HIS A 223 -20.44 -1.33 -2.41
N THR A 224 -19.18 -1.06 -2.09
CA THR A 224 -18.51 -1.61 -0.91
C THR A 224 -18.48 -0.59 0.23
N GLY A 225 -18.94 -0.98 1.41
CA GLY A 225 -18.81 -0.17 2.63
C GLY A 225 -17.44 -0.37 3.27
N ASP A 226 -16.36 -0.07 2.55
CA ASP A 226 -14.98 -0.37 2.92
C ASP A 226 -14.45 0.56 4.01
N PHE A 227 -14.86 0.32 5.26
CA PHE A 227 -14.39 1.06 6.42
C PHE A 227 -14.19 0.20 7.67
N SER A 228 -13.34 0.65 8.57
CA SER A 228 -13.19 0.15 9.93
C SER A 228 -12.75 1.28 10.87
N LEU A 229 -12.98 1.08 12.16
CA LEU A 229 -12.78 2.07 13.21
C LEU A 229 -11.78 1.55 14.24
N PHE A 230 -10.81 2.39 14.59
CA PHE A 230 -9.83 2.15 15.64
C PHE A 230 -9.73 3.36 16.55
N ARG A 231 -9.14 3.22 17.73
CA ARG A 231 -8.88 4.33 18.65
C ARG A 231 -7.45 4.32 19.12
N ILE A 232 -6.88 5.52 19.19
CA ILE A 232 -5.54 5.74 19.71
C ILE A 232 -5.62 5.94 21.22
N TYR A 233 -4.84 5.14 21.95
CA TYR A 233 -4.67 5.27 23.40
C TYR A 233 -3.27 5.80 23.73
N ALA A 234 -3.19 6.54 24.82
CA ALA A 234 -1.99 7.20 25.30
C ALA A 234 -1.88 7.12 26.82
N ASP A 235 -0.73 7.51 27.36
CA ASP A 235 -0.63 7.73 28.80
C ASP A 235 -1.53 8.91 29.25
N LYS A 236 -1.65 9.11 30.57
CA LYS A 236 -2.48 10.18 31.14
C LYS A 236 -2.06 11.60 30.75
N ASN A 237 -0.87 11.77 30.17
CA ASN A 237 -0.36 13.04 29.68
C ASN A 237 -0.50 13.19 28.15
N GLY A 238 -1.19 12.24 27.48
CA GLY A 238 -1.34 12.21 26.03
C GLY A 238 -0.09 11.75 25.27
N LYS A 239 0.94 11.24 25.97
CA LYS A 239 2.17 10.77 25.32
C LYS A 239 2.01 9.33 24.82
N PRO A 240 2.67 8.97 23.71
CA PRO A 240 2.66 7.60 23.21
C PRO A 240 3.14 6.60 24.26
N ALA A 241 2.36 5.53 24.43
CA ALA A 241 2.65 4.45 25.34
C ALA A 241 2.43 3.09 24.66
N LYS A 242 3.11 2.06 25.18
CA LYS A 242 2.72 0.68 24.92
C LYS A 242 1.37 0.41 25.57
N TYR A 243 0.68 -0.63 25.11
CA TYR A 243 -0.57 -1.06 25.72
C TYR A 243 -0.48 -1.17 27.24
N SER A 244 -1.43 -0.52 27.91
CA SER A 244 -1.71 -0.63 29.33
C SER A 244 -3.21 -0.48 29.54
N LYS A 245 -3.75 -1.18 30.55
CA LYS A 245 -5.15 -1.00 30.97
C LYS A 245 -5.43 0.41 31.50
N ASP A 246 -4.40 1.11 31.98
CA ASP A 246 -4.50 2.46 32.52
C ASP A 246 -4.38 3.57 31.46
N ASN A 247 -4.07 3.20 30.21
CA ASN A 247 -4.03 4.16 29.11
C ASN A 247 -5.44 4.68 28.84
N VAL A 248 -5.54 5.93 28.41
CA VAL A 248 -6.79 6.62 28.12
C VAL A 248 -6.88 6.97 26.63
N PRO A 249 -8.09 7.16 26.06
CA PRO A 249 -8.25 7.72 24.73
C PRO A 249 -7.42 8.99 24.54
N LEU A 250 -6.68 9.06 23.44
CA LEU A 250 -5.86 10.22 23.11
C LEU A 250 -6.75 11.43 22.85
N GLN A 251 -6.61 12.48 23.65
CA GLN A 251 -7.18 13.79 23.34
C GLN A 251 -6.36 14.44 22.23
N VAL A 252 -6.90 14.48 21.02
CA VAL A 252 -6.19 14.96 19.83
C VAL A 252 -6.21 16.49 19.73
N LYS A 253 -5.23 17.05 19.02
CA LYS A 253 -5.16 18.50 18.77
C LYS A 253 -6.16 18.96 17.70
N LYS A 254 -6.52 18.07 16.78
CA LYS A 254 -7.45 18.31 15.67
C LYS A 254 -8.11 17.00 15.27
N HIS A 255 -9.40 17.06 14.93
CA HIS A 255 -10.16 16.00 14.28
C HIS A 255 -10.98 16.60 13.14
N LEU A 256 -11.44 15.75 12.23
CA LEU A 256 -12.22 16.15 11.07
C LEU A 256 -13.69 16.37 11.43
N LYS A 257 -14.24 17.46 10.90
CA LYS A 257 -15.70 17.64 10.81
C LYS A 257 -16.23 16.82 9.65
N ILE A 258 -17.43 16.28 9.81
CA ILE A 258 -18.07 15.39 8.83
C ILE A 258 -19.27 16.10 8.22
N SER A 259 -19.35 16.17 6.90
CA SER A 259 -20.53 16.71 6.23
C SER A 259 -21.45 15.59 5.77
N ILE A 260 -22.73 15.67 6.14
CA ILE A 260 -23.78 14.77 5.62
C ILE A 260 -24.62 15.39 4.50
N ALA A 261 -24.22 16.55 3.99
CA ALA A 261 -24.88 17.21 2.84
C ALA A 261 -24.78 16.38 1.54
N GLY A 262 -23.83 15.43 1.51
CA GLY A 262 -23.50 14.63 0.34
C GLY A 262 -22.68 15.41 -0.68
N VAL A 263 -22.37 14.74 -1.78
CA VAL A 263 -21.62 15.31 -2.92
C VAL A 263 -22.45 15.24 -4.20
N GLN A 264 -22.08 16.06 -5.18
CA GLN A 264 -22.67 16.16 -6.51
C GLN A 264 -21.57 16.18 -7.57
N GLU A 265 -21.91 15.79 -8.79
CA GLU A 265 -20.97 15.88 -9.91
C GLU A 265 -20.53 17.34 -10.12
N GLY A 266 -19.21 17.54 -10.27
CA GLY A 266 -18.57 18.84 -10.36
C GLY A 266 -18.10 19.42 -9.02
N ASP A 267 -18.51 18.85 -7.87
CA ASP A 267 -18.05 19.33 -6.57
C ASP A 267 -16.53 19.18 -6.44
N PHE A 268 -15.86 20.23 -5.96
CA PHE A 268 -14.44 20.20 -5.64
C PHE A 268 -14.14 19.23 -4.50
N THR A 269 -13.10 18.44 -4.69
CA THR A 269 -12.60 17.52 -3.68
C THR A 269 -11.08 17.52 -3.62
N PHE A 270 -10.54 17.21 -2.43
CA PHE A 270 -9.12 16.89 -2.29
C PHE A 270 -8.93 15.75 -1.31
N VAL A 271 -7.82 15.03 -1.49
CA VAL A 271 -7.47 13.82 -0.74
C VAL A 271 -6.07 13.99 -0.18
N MET A 272 -5.88 13.66 1.09
CA MET A 272 -4.57 13.61 1.74
C MET A 272 -4.26 12.20 2.21
N GLY A 273 -3.04 11.73 2.01
CA GLY A 273 -2.64 10.40 2.46
C GLY A 273 -1.22 10.02 2.17
N PHE A 274 -0.93 8.73 2.32
CA PHE A 274 0.42 8.17 2.24
C PHE A 274 0.59 7.27 1.01
N PRO A 275 0.52 7.82 -0.22
CA PRO A 275 0.68 7.02 -1.42
C PRO A 275 2.02 6.28 -1.38
N GLY A 276 1.96 4.98 -1.66
CA GLY A 276 3.05 4.05 -1.46
C GLY A 276 4.16 4.25 -2.47
N ARG A 277 3.93 3.84 -3.72
CA ARG A 277 4.90 3.95 -4.82
C ARG A 277 4.21 4.15 -6.15
N ASN A 278 4.82 4.97 -6.99
CA ASN A 278 4.59 5.06 -8.43
C ASN A 278 5.95 5.31 -9.10
N TRP A 279 5.96 5.37 -10.44
CA TRP A 279 7.15 5.39 -11.28
C TRP A 279 6.92 6.26 -12.53
N ARG A 280 6.58 7.54 -12.32
CA ARG A 280 6.18 8.48 -13.37
C ARG A 280 7.33 8.84 -14.31
N TYR A 281 8.56 8.76 -13.80
CA TYR A 281 9.77 9.15 -14.53
C TYR A 281 10.47 7.99 -15.25
N MET A 282 9.92 6.77 -15.22
CA MET A 282 10.45 5.62 -15.98
C MET A 282 10.50 5.88 -17.48
N ILE A 283 11.56 5.39 -18.13
CA ILE A 283 11.64 5.26 -19.59
C ILE A 283 10.85 4.03 -20.08
N SER A 284 10.61 3.96 -21.39
CA SER A 284 9.87 2.90 -22.06
C SER A 284 10.41 1.50 -21.75
N ASP A 285 11.73 1.37 -21.72
CA ASP A 285 12.43 0.11 -21.52
C ASP A 285 12.20 -0.42 -20.09
N GLU A 286 12.16 0.47 -19.09
CA GLU A 286 11.83 0.11 -17.71
C GLU A 286 10.36 -0.29 -17.54
N VAL A 287 9.45 0.39 -18.25
CA VAL A 287 8.03 0.03 -18.28
C VAL A 287 7.87 -1.37 -18.89
N GLU A 288 8.54 -1.64 -20.00
CA GLU A 288 8.51 -2.96 -20.65
C GLU A 288 9.11 -4.06 -19.77
N GLU A 289 10.27 -3.80 -19.14
CA GLU A 289 10.89 -4.71 -18.16
C GLU A 289 9.89 -5.07 -17.07
N ARG A 290 9.21 -4.09 -16.47
CA ARG A 290 8.21 -4.32 -15.42
C ARG A 290 7.04 -5.18 -15.92
N MET A 291 6.51 -4.88 -17.11
CA MET A 291 5.41 -5.62 -17.71
C MET A 291 5.76 -7.10 -17.87
N GLN A 292 6.97 -7.39 -18.36
CA GLN A 292 7.43 -8.72 -18.74
C GLN A 292 8.07 -9.52 -17.59
N THR A 293 8.42 -8.86 -16.48
CA THR A 293 9.02 -9.51 -15.30
C THR A 293 8.08 -9.48 -14.10
N THR A 294 7.98 -8.34 -13.42
CA THR A 294 7.26 -8.18 -12.15
C THR A 294 5.77 -8.44 -12.31
N ASN A 295 5.11 -7.77 -13.27
CA ASN A 295 3.67 -7.93 -13.46
C ASN A 295 3.35 -9.33 -14.00
N PHE A 296 4.15 -9.83 -14.95
CA PHE A 296 4.04 -11.20 -15.46
C PHE A 296 4.08 -12.25 -14.35
N MET A 297 5.13 -12.21 -13.50
CA MET A 297 5.26 -13.17 -12.40
C MET A 297 4.10 -13.06 -11.40
N ARG A 298 3.70 -11.85 -11.03
CA ARG A 298 2.55 -11.64 -10.12
C ARG A 298 1.27 -12.23 -10.68
N GLN A 299 0.96 -11.99 -11.96
CA GLN A 299 -0.23 -12.52 -12.61
C GLN A 299 -0.23 -14.05 -12.58
N HIS A 300 0.84 -14.67 -13.05
CA HIS A 300 0.86 -16.11 -13.30
C HIS A 300 1.11 -16.94 -12.04
N VAL A 301 2.02 -16.51 -11.16
CA VAL A 301 2.35 -17.26 -9.93
C VAL A 301 1.24 -17.13 -8.89
N ARG A 302 0.71 -15.91 -8.67
CA ARG A 302 -0.37 -15.74 -7.70
C ARG A 302 -1.66 -16.39 -8.16
N GLY A 303 -1.94 -16.39 -9.47
CA GLY A 303 -3.08 -17.14 -10.03
C GLY A 303 -3.06 -18.61 -9.61
N ALA A 304 -1.92 -19.29 -9.77
CA ALA A 304 -1.76 -20.70 -9.36
C ALA A 304 -1.92 -20.87 -7.83
N ARG A 305 -1.28 -20.01 -7.03
CA ARG A 305 -1.34 -20.08 -5.55
C ARG A 305 -2.78 -19.94 -5.04
N GLN A 306 -3.49 -18.95 -5.56
CA GLN A 306 -4.82 -18.57 -5.08
C GLN A 306 -5.85 -19.64 -5.36
N LYS A 307 -5.74 -20.34 -6.49
CA LYS A 307 -6.63 -21.46 -6.81
C LYS A 307 -6.56 -22.54 -5.73
N VAL A 308 -5.35 -22.97 -5.37
CA VAL A 308 -5.13 -23.99 -4.33
C VAL A 308 -5.60 -23.49 -2.97
N LEU A 309 -5.26 -22.25 -2.61
CA LEU A 309 -5.58 -21.69 -1.30
C LEU A 309 -7.10 -21.49 -1.12
N MET A 310 -7.79 -20.95 -2.12
CA MET A 310 -9.24 -20.74 -2.09
C MET A 310 -9.98 -22.08 -1.94
N GLU A 311 -9.55 -23.13 -2.65
CA GLU A 311 -10.16 -24.46 -2.53
C GLU A 311 -10.15 -24.97 -1.08
N GLN A 312 -9.08 -24.69 -0.32
CA GLN A 312 -8.99 -25.08 1.08
C GLN A 312 -9.77 -24.14 2.00
N MET A 313 -9.73 -22.82 1.75
CA MET A 313 -10.48 -21.84 2.51
C MET A 313 -12.00 -22.06 2.44
N LEU A 314 -12.51 -22.56 1.31
CA LEU A 314 -13.95 -22.89 1.18
C LEU A 314 -14.37 -24.14 1.95
N LYS A 315 -13.42 -25.01 2.34
CA LYS A 315 -13.71 -26.28 3.05
C LYS A 315 -13.72 -26.14 4.56
N ASP A 316 -12.95 -25.20 5.11
CA ASP A 316 -12.73 -25.07 6.56
C ASP A 316 -12.71 -23.59 6.99
N PRO A 317 -13.66 -23.16 7.85
CA PRO A 317 -13.68 -21.80 8.40
C PRO A 317 -12.39 -21.39 9.12
N ALA A 318 -11.71 -22.31 9.81
CA ALA A 318 -10.47 -22.00 10.52
C ALA A 318 -9.33 -21.70 9.53
N VAL A 319 -9.27 -22.44 8.41
CA VAL A 319 -8.36 -22.18 7.29
C VAL A 319 -8.70 -20.84 6.65
N ARG A 320 -9.98 -20.58 6.35
CA ARG A 320 -10.44 -19.28 5.82
C ARG A 320 -9.99 -18.12 6.69
N ILE A 321 -10.24 -18.18 8.00
CA ILE A 321 -9.87 -17.12 8.95
C ILE A 321 -8.34 -16.92 8.95
N HIS A 322 -7.56 -17.99 9.03
CA HIS A 322 -6.09 -17.87 9.07
C HIS A 322 -5.50 -17.26 7.79
N TYR A 323 -6.00 -17.66 6.62
CA TYR A 323 -5.46 -17.22 5.34
C TYR A 323 -6.15 -16.00 4.74
N ALA A 324 -7.26 -15.52 5.33
CA ALA A 324 -8.07 -14.41 4.82
C ALA A 324 -7.22 -13.20 4.40
N SER A 325 -6.41 -12.66 5.31
CA SER A 325 -5.59 -11.47 5.04
C SER A 325 -4.50 -11.73 3.99
N LYS A 326 -3.85 -12.90 4.05
CA LYS A 326 -2.80 -13.30 3.08
C LYS A 326 -3.37 -13.50 1.67
N TYR A 327 -4.58 -14.07 1.57
CA TYR A 327 -5.29 -14.25 0.32
C TYR A 327 -5.69 -12.90 -0.29
N ALA A 328 -6.35 -12.04 0.49
CA ALA A 328 -6.80 -10.72 0.01
C ALA A 328 -5.63 -9.85 -0.49
N SER A 329 -4.51 -9.82 0.25
CA SER A 329 -3.30 -9.10 -0.18
C SER A 329 -2.70 -9.68 -1.47
N SER A 330 -2.75 -11.01 -1.64
CA SER A 330 -2.33 -11.69 -2.86
C SER A 330 -3.23 -11.29 -4.05
N ALA A 331 -4.55 -11.36 -3.87
CA ALA A 331 -5.57 -11.11 -4.89
C ALA A 331 -5.55 -9.67 -5.37
N ASN A 332 -5.33 -8.74 -4.45
CA ASN A 332 -5.25 -7.33 -4.75
C ASN A 332 -4.18 -7.02 -5.80
N TYR A 333 -2.94 -7.44 -5.55
CA TYR A 333 -1.83 -7.17 -6.46
C TYR A 333 -1.80 -8.11 -7.67
N TRP A 334 -2.47 -9.27 -7.61
CA TRP A 334 -2.70 -10.13 -8.76
C TRP A 334 -3.56 -9.42 -9.81
N LYS A 335 -4.72 -8.89 -9.40
CA LYS A 335 -5.63 -8.16 -10.28
C LYS A 335 -5.05 -6.81 -10.74
N ASN A 336 -4.30 -6.13 -9.87
CA ASN A 336 -3.55 -4.91 -10.23
C ASN A 336 -2.55 -5.17 -11.36
N ALA A 337 -1.77 -6.25 -11.30
CA ALA A 337 -0.77 -6.57 -12.33
C ALA A 337 -1.43 -6.84 -13.70
N ILE A 338 -2.57 -7.53 -13.71
CA ILE A 338 -3.37 -7.78 -14.92
C ILE A 338 -3.84 -6.46 -15.52
N GLY A 339 -4.61 -5.67 -14.75
CA GLY A 339 -5.20 -4.44 -15.27
C GLY A 339 -4.16 -3.36 -15.61
N MET A 340 -3.02 -3.33 -14.91
CA MET A 340 -1.89 -2.47 -15.27
C MET A 340 -1.34 -2.86 -16.64
N ASN A 341 -1.02 -4.13 -16.88
CA ASN A 341 -0.47 -4.57 -18.18
C ASN A 341 -1.47 -4.35 -19.33
N GLU A 342 -2.74 -4.71 -19.13
CA GLU A 342 -3.80 -4.48 -20.12
C GLU A 342 -3.97 -2.99 -20.43
N GLY A 343 -3.99 -2.15 -19.40
CA GLY A 343 -4.09 -0.70 -19.55
C GLY A 343 -2.89 -0.09 -20.26
N LEU A 344 -1.66 -0.53 -19.95
CA LEU A 344 -0.43 -0.04 -20.59
C LEU A 344 -0.44 -0.30 -22.11
N VAL A 345 -0.95 -1.47 -22.51
CA VAL A 345 -1.14 -1.83 -23.93
C VAL A 345 -2.26 -1.00 -24.55
N ARG A 346 -3.46 -1.02 -23.96
CA ARG A 346 -4.65 -0.30 -24.49
C ARG A 346 -4.39 1.19 -24.70
N LEU A 347 -3.61 1.81 -23.82
CA LEU A 347 -3.35 3.25 -23.82
C LEU A 347 -2.04 3.64 -24.56
N ASN A 348 -1.39 2.71 -25.25
CA ASN A 348 -0.12 2.91 -25.96
C ASN A 348 0.91 3.67 -25.10
N VAL A 349 1.08 3.25 -23.84
CA VAL A 349 1.90 3.98 -22.87
C VAL A 349 3.39 3.94 -23.27
N LEU A 350 3.87 2.84 -23.83
CA LEU A 350 5.24 2.74 -24.32
C LEU A 350 5.54 3.78 -25.40
N ASP A 351 4.62 4.03 -26.32
CA ASP A 351 4.80 5.04 -27.37
C ASP A 351 4.77 6.46 -26.79
N THR A 352 3.90 6.70 -25.82
CA THR A 352 3.86 7.97 -25.09
C THR A 352 5.20 8.22 -24.37
N LYS A 353 5.78 7.21 -23.72
CA LYS A 353 7.09 7.30 -23.05
C LYS A 353 8.22 7.54 -24.04
N ARG A 354 8.25 6.83 -25.18
CA ARG A 354 9.23 7.06 -26.25
C ARG A 354 9.19 8.48 -26.78
N ALA A 355 7.99 9.05 -26.97
CA ALA A 355 7.84 10.44 -27.40
C ALA A 355 8.37 11.44 -26.36
N GLN A 356 8.06 11.23 -25.07
CA GLN A 356 8.60 12.05 -23.97
C GLN A 356 10.12 11.94 -23.87
N GLN A 357 10.68 10.75 -24.08
CA GLN A 357 12.12 10.53 -24.10
C GLN A 357 12.77 11.31 -25.23
N GLU A 358 12.28 11.16 -26.46
CA GLU A 358 12.85 11.84 -27.61
C GLU A 358 12.80 13.36 -27.45
N GLU A 359 11.75 13.87 -26.82
CA GLU A 359 11.64 15.30 -26.52
C GLU A 359 12.76 15.78 -25.57
N LEU A 360 13.03 15.06 -24.48
CA LEU A 360 14.13 15.40 -23.57
C LEU A 360 15.50 15.29 -24.26
N LEU A 361 15.70 14.26 -25.09
CA LEU A 361 16.94 14.06 -25.84
C LEU A 361 17.14 15.18 -26.87
N ALA A 362 16.08 15.59 -27.58
CA ALA A 362 16.11 16.71 -28.52
C ALA A 362 16.47 18.02 -27.81
N ARG A 363 15.88 18.29 -26.65
CA ARG A 363 16.23 19.42 -25.80
C ARG A 363 17.71 19.40 -25.41
N GLY A 364 18.24 18.24 -25.04
CA GLY A 364 19.68 18.07 -24.77
C GLY A 364 20.54 18.48 -25.96
N ARG A 365 20.21 17.97 -27.15
CA ARG A 365 20.93 18.31 -28.40
C ARG A 365 20.87 19.80 -28.74
N GLU A 366 19.70 20.43 -28.57
CA GLU A 366 19.53 21.88 -28.82
C GLU A 366 20.37 22.73 -27.87
N LYS A 367 20.48 22.32 -26.60
CA LYS A 367 21.25 23.04 -25.58
C LYS A 367 22.73 22.65 -25.53
N GLY A 368 23.17 21.70 -26.35
CA GLY A 368 24.52 21.15 -26.30
C GLY A 368 24.82 20.37 -25.01
N ASP A 369 23.79 19.83 -24.35
CA ASP A 369 23.91 19.03 -23.13
C ASP A 369 23.78 17.53 -23.48
N ASP A 370 24.89 16.81 -23.38
CA ASP A 370 24.96 15.37 -23.66
C ASP A 370 24.61 14.49 -22.44
N SER A 371 24.36 15.08 -21.27
CA SER A 371 24.12 14.34 -20.03
C SER A 371 22.84 13.50 -20.09
N TYR A 372 21.78 14.01 -20.72
CA TYR A 372 20.52 13.27 -20.86
C TYR A 372 20.66 12.08 -21.80
N GLN A 373 21.43 12.21 -22.88
CA GLN A 373 21.71 11.11 -23.80
C GLN A 373 22.49 10.00 -23.10
N LYS A 374 23.55 10.36 -22.37
CA LYS A 374 24.34 9.41 -21.57
C LYS A 374 23.48 8.70 -20.52
N ALA A 375 22.65 9.44 -19.79
CA ALA A 375 21.75 8.87 -18.79
C ALA A 375 20.75 7.89 -19.42
N PHE A 376 20.14 8.26 -20.55
CA PHE A 376 19.20 7.40 -21.28
C PHE A 376 19.85 6.10 -21.77
N ASP A 377 21.02 6.20 -22.42
CA ASP A 377 21.73 5.03 -22.95
C ASP A 377 22.20 4.10 -21.82
N GLU A 378 22.66 4.65 -20.70
CA GLU A 378 23.06 3.89 -19.51
C GLU A 378 21.85 3.16 -18.89
N ILE A 379 20.72 3.84 -18.66
CA ILE A 379 19.50 3.21 -18.12
C ILE A 379 19.04 2.08 -19.04
N ARG A 380 18.99 2.30 -20.34
CA ARG A 380 18.59 1.27 -21.32
C ARG A 380 19.53 0.06 -21.28
N SER A 381 20.84 0.30 -21.25
CA SER A 381 21.85 -0.76 -21.15
C SER A 381 21.68 -1.60 -19.89
N ILE A 382 21.47 -0.93 -18.74
CA ILE A 382 21.24 -1.57 -17.44
C ILE A 382 19.99 -2.44 -17.46
N VAL A 383 18.87 -1.91 -17.96
CA VAL A 383 17.60 -2.63 -18.07
C VAL A 383 17.78 -3.88 -18.93
N ALA A 384 18.44 -3.76 -20.09
CA ALA A 384 18.70 -4.90 -20.96
C ALA A 384 19.56 -5.97 -20.28
N HIS A 385 20.58 -5.57 -19.51
CA HIS A 385 21.47 -6.49 -18.81
C HIS A 385 20.81 -7.20 -17.62
N ARG A 386 20.01 -6.49 -16.81
CA ARG A 386 19.45 -7.03 -15.56
C ARG A 386 18.15 -7.80 -15.72
N ARG A 387 17.48 -7.69 -16.87
CA ARG A 387 16.13 -8.23 -17.13
C ARG A 387 15.97 -9.70 -16.72
N ASP A 388 16.90 -10.58 -17.14
CA ASP A 388 16.82 -12.01 -16.84
C ASP A 388 17.00 -12.29 -15.34
N ALA A 389 17.91 -11.56 -14.68
CA ALA A 389 18.10 -11.67 -13.24
C ALA A 389 16.89 -11.15 -12.46
N ILE A 390 16.22 -10.08 -12.92
CA ILE A 390 14.96 -9.61 -12.34
C ILE A 390 13.87 -10.66 -12.54
N TYR A 391 13.71 -11.20 -13.76
CA TYR A 391 12.72 -12.23 -14.04
C TYR A 391 12.86 -13.43 -13.09
N HIS A 392 14.09 -13.95 -12.95
CA HIS A 392 14.38 -15.05 -12.05
C HIS A 392 14.15 -14.68 -10.58
N GLN A 393 14.59 -13.50 -10.16
CA GLN A 393 14.37 -13.01 -8.80
C GLN A 393 12.88 -12.88 -8.48
N GLN A 394 12.06 -12.38 -9.40
CA GLN A 394 10.61 -12.27 -9.24
C GLN A 394 9.96 -13.66 -9.16
N ALA A 395 10.44 -14.64 -9.93
CA ALA A 395 9.95 -16.02 -9.81
C ALA A 395 10.25 -16.61 -8.42
N ILE A 396 11.46 -16.42 -7.90
CA ILE A 396 11.83 -16.86 -6.53
C ILE A 396 10.96 -16.13 -5.50
N ASN A 397 10.83 -14.81 -5.61
CA ASN A 397 10.10 -14.01 -4.63
C ASN A 397 8.60 -14.33 -4.61
N GLU A 398 7.95 -14.39 -5.77
CA GLU A 398 6.51 -14.65 -5.84
C GLU A 398 6.19 -16.11 -5.52
N ALA A 399 6.95 -17.08 -6.04
CA ALA A 399 6.62 -18.50 -5.89
C ALA A 399 7.14 -19.10 -4.58
N LEU A 400 8.30 -18.66 -4.08
CA LEU A 400 8.95 -19.31 -2.95
C LEU A 400 8.94 -18.45 -1.69
N VAL A 401 9.17 -17.14 -1.79
CA VAL A 401 9.28 -16.25 -0.60
C VAL A 401 7.92 -15.78 -0.09
N THR A 402 7.10 -15.24 -0.98
CA THR A 402 5.80 -14.65 -0.64
C THR A 402 4.74 -15.72 -0.47
N ALA A 403 4.79 -16.80 -1.27
CA ALA A 403 3.73 -17.79 -1.31
C ALA A 403 3.77 -18.82 -0.17
N LEU A 404 4.94 -19.10 0.41
CA LEU A 404 5.17 -20.24 1.29
C LEU A 404 5.51 -19.79 2.72
N ASP A 405 4.62 -20.03 3.67
CA ASP A 405 4.89 -19.70 5.07
C ASP A 405 5.83 -20.73 5.71
N PHE A 406 5.74 -22.00 5.29
CA PHE A 406 6.62 -23.05 5.82
C PHE A 406 8.11 -22.82 5.51
N MET A 407 8.47 -21.97 4.54
CA MET A 407 9.88 -21.62 4.29
C MET A 407 10.43 -20.60 5.30
N ARG A 408 9.59 -19.99 6.14
CA ARG A 408 9.98 -18.97 7.13
C ARG A 408 10.48 -19.60 8.44
N ILE A 409 11.24 -20.69 8.32
CA ILE A 409 11.82 -21.39 9.47
C ILE A 409 12.81 -20.48 10.23
N PRO A 410 12.94 -20.68 11.56
CA PRO A 410 13.95 -19.99 12.36
C PRO A 410 15.38 -20.24 11.86
N SER A 411 16.25 -19.24 12.00
CA SER A 411 17.67 -19.40 11.68
C SER A 411 18.37 -20.36 12.66
N THR A 412 19.11 -21.32 12.13
CA THR A 412 19.93 -22.25 12.92
C THR A 412 21.38 -21.77 13.10
N MET A 413 21.74 -20.58 12.59
CA MET A 413 23.14 -20.12 12.54
C MET A 413 23.79 -20.00 13.92
N GLU A 414 23.09 -19.43 14.90
CA GLU A 414 23.61 -19.28 16.27
C GLU A 414 23.84 -20.64 16.93
N LEU A 415 22.92 -21.59 16.75
CA LEU A 415 23.10 -22.95 17.24
C LEU A 415 24.25 -23.67 16.54
N VAL A 416 24.43 -23.46 15.23
CA VAL A 416 25.58 -23.99 14.48
C VAL A 416 26.89 -23.43 15.03
N ALA A 417 26.97 -22.11 15.29
CA ALA A 417 28.15 -21.48 15.86
C ALA A 417 28.47 -22.03 17.25
N ALA A 418 27.48 -22.15 18.12
CA ALA A 418 27.64 -22.72 19.47
C ALA A 418 28.06 -24.20 19.45
N LEU A 419 27.50 -25.01 18.54
CA LEU A 419 27.91 -26.41 18.38
C LEU A 419 29.35 -26.54 17.88
N LYS A 420 29.82 -25.61 17.03
CA LYS A 420 31.22 -25.57 16.56
C LYS A 420 32.18 -25.14 17.68
N SER A 421 31.79 -24.16 18.52
CA SER A 421 32.60 -23.72 19.66
C SER A 421 32.66 -24.76 20.79
N LYS A 422 31.69 -25.68 20.84
CA LYS A 422 31.52 -26.70 21.90
C LYS A 422 31.29 -26.09 23.29
N ASP A 423 30.95 -24.81 23.36
CA ASP A 423 30.62 -24.10 24.60
C ASP A 423 29.23 -24.50 25.09
N LYS A 424 29.16 -25.10 26.29
CA LYS A 424 27.92 -25.63 26.84
C LYS A 424 26.88 -24.56 27.15
N GLU A 425 27.31 -23.38 27.60
CA GLU A 425 26.38 -22.29 27.94
C GLU A 425 25.86 -21.62 26.67
N GLN A 426 26.73 -21.38 25.67
CA GLN A 426 26.28 -20.87 24.37
C GLN A 426 25.31 -21.84 23.68
N ILE A 427 25.56 -23.16 23.77
CA ILE A 427 24.65 -24.17 23.22
C ILE A 427 23.30 -24.12 23.95
N LYS A 428 23.30 -23.96 25.28
CA LYS A 428 22.08 -23.88 26.08
C LYS A 428 21.26 -22.64 25.73
N GLU A 429 21.90 -21.48 25.59
CA GLU A 429 21.26 -20.22 25.21
C GLU A 429 20.71 -20.29 23.77
N ALA A 430 21.52 -20.71 22.81
CA ALA A 430 21.09 -20.86 21.42
C ALA A 430 19.93 -21.86 21.27
N LYS A 431 19.92 -22.94 22.05
CA LYS A 431 18.78 -23.88 22.10
C LYS A 431 17.50 -23.23 22.62
N LEU A 432 17.60 -22.44 23.69
CA LEU A 432 16.44 -21.76 24.27
C LEU A 432 15.84 -20.76 23.28
N LYS A 433 16.69 -19.93 22.66
CA LYS A 433 16.26 -18.97 21.65
C LYS A 433 15.66 -19.66 20.43
N LEU A 434 16.31 -20.70 19.91
CA LEU A 434 15.76 -21.46 18.77
C LEU A 434 14.41 -22.10 19.11
N LYS A 435 14.22 -22.58 20.34
CA LYS A 435 12.93 -23.12 20.78
C LYS A 435 11.84 -22.04 20.77
N GLN A 436 12.12 -20.86 21.32
CA GLN A 436 11.16 -19.74 21.31
C GLN A 436 10.76 -19.33 19.88
N GLU A 437 11.72 -19.28 18.96
CA GLU A 437 11.44 -18.96 17.56
C GLU A 437 10.72 -20.10 16.83
N ALA A 438 11.01 -21.36 17.14
CA ALA A 438 10.29 -22.51 16.60
C ALA A 438 8.83 -22.53 17.06
N ASP A 439 8.56 -22.24 18.33
CA ASP A 439 7.20 -22.15 18.87
C ASP A 439 6.39 -21.07 18.13
N LYS A 440 6.99 -19.90 17.85
CA LYS A 440 6.37 -18.85 17.02
C LYS A 440 6.12 -19.31 15.58
N TYR A 441 7.09 -20.00 14.98
CA TYR A 441 6.97 -20.53 13.63
C TYR A 441 5.82 -21.54 13.53
N PHE A 442 5.73 -22.51 14.43
CA PHE A 442 4.64 -23.49 14.41
C PHE A 442 3.27 -22.85 14.65
N ALA A 443 3.19 -21.83 15.51
CA ALA A 443 1.97 -21.03 15.68
C ALA A 443 1.58 -20.26 14.40
N SER A 444 2.56 -19.86 13.59
CA SER A 444 2.31 -19.19 12.30
C SER A 444 1.90 -20.13 11.16
N VAL A 445 2.09 -21.44 11.34
CA VAL A 445 1.75 -22.49 10.36
C VAL A 445 0.81 -23.54 10.99
N PRO A 446 -0.41 -23.16 11.40
CA PRO A 446 -1.34 -24.07 12.06
C PRO A 446 -1.95 -25.12 11.11
N PHE A 447 -1.88 -24.91 9.79
CA PHE A 447 -2.44 -25.79 8.76
C PHE A 447 -1.34 -26.36 7.83
N PRO A 448 -0.46 -27.25 8.34
CA PRO A 448 0.69 -27.75 7.57
C PRO A 448 0.29 -28.52 6.30
N GLU A 449 -0.89 -29.15 6.25
CA GLU A 449 -1.37 -29.82 5.03
C GLU A 449 -1.75 -28.82 3.93
N VAL A 450 -2.27 -27.64 4.28
CA VAL A 450 -2.51 -26.55 3.32
C VAL A 450 -1.18 -26.03 2.78
N GLU A 451 -0.21 -25.78 3.65
CA GLU A 451 1.15 -25.40 3.23
C GLU A 451 1.80 -26.46 2.33
N ARG A 452 1.61 -27.75 2.63
CA ARG A 452 2.11 -28.84 1.80
C ARG A 452 1.53 -28.81 0.39
N MET A 453 0.22 -28.60 0.26
CA MET A 453 -0.45 -28.49 -1.05
C MET A 453 0.03 -27.25 -1.83
N VAL A 454 0.10 -26.10 -1.17
CA VAL A 454 0.59 -24.85 -1.78
C VAL A 454 2.06 -25.00 -2.19
N ALA A 455 2.91 -25.61 -1.37
CA ALA A 455 4.31 -25.85 -1.67
C ALA A 455 4.52 -26.70 -2.92
N LYS A 456 3.77 -27.80 -3.06
CA LYS A 456 3.81 -28.65 -4.25
C LYS A 456 3.51 -27.85 -5.51
N GLU A 457 2.43 -27.06 -5.48
CA GLU A 457 2.03 -26.24 -6.63
C GLU A 457 3.06 -25.15 -6.94
N MET A 458 3.57 -24.47 -5.92
CA MET A 458 4.51 -23.35 -6.12
C MET A 458 5.89 -23.79 -6.59
N LEU A 459 6.41 -24.93 -6.12
CA LEU A 459 7.67 -25.47 -6.66
C LEU A 459 7.50 -25.92 -8.12
N LYS A 460 6.36 -26.53 -8.48
CA LYS A 460 6.02 -26.86 -9.88
C LYS A 460 5.91 -25.60 -10.73
N THR A 461 5.21 -24.59 -10.24
CA THR A 461 5.03 -23.28 -10.89
C THR A 461 6.39 -22.63 -11.14
N TYR A 462 7.26 -22.57 -10.13
CA TYR A 462 8.62 -22.05 -10.27
C TYR A 462 9.42 -22.82 -11.33
N ALA A 463 9.39 -24.16 -11.29
CA ALA A 463 10.11 -25.00 -12.24
C ALA A 463 9.61 -24.84 -13.69
N ASN A 464 8.34 -24.49 -13.87
CA ASN A 464 7.74 -24.23 -15.17
C ASN A 464 8.24 -22.92 -15.80
N TYR A 465 8.49 -21.89 -14.98
CA TYR A 465 8.94 -20.59 -15.49
C TYR A 465 10.47 -20.44 -15.56
N ILE A 466 11.22 -21.29 -14.87
CA ILE A 466 12.68 -21.22 -14.81
C ILE A 466 13.32 -22.44 -15.50
N PRO A 467 14.16 -22.24 -16.54
CA PRO A 467 14.91 -23.30 -17.21
C PRO A 467 15.71 -24.14 -16.22
N GLU A 468 15.88 -25.44 -16.50
CA GLU A 468 16.46 -26.40 -15.56
C GLU A 468 17.84 -25.98 -15.05
N GLU A 469 18.69 -25.47 -15.94
CA GLU A 469 20.04 -25.01 -15.68
C GLU A 469 20.12 -23.72 -14.84
N GLN A 470 19.01 -22.99 -14.71
CA GLN A 470 18.91 -21.75 -13.93
C GLN A 470 18.20 -21.97 -12.58
N ARG A 471 17.66 -23.16 -12.32
CA ARG A 471 16.90 -23.42 -11.09
C ARG A 471 17.81 -23.33 -9.86
N ILE A 472 17.24 -22.90 -8.74
CA ILE A 472 17.96 -22.88 -7.46
C ILE A 472 18.41 -24.28 -7.06
N ASN A 473 19.53 -24.37 -6.33
CA ASN A 473 20.26 -25.61 -6.04
C ASN A 473 19.41 -26.75 -5.43
N ILE A 474 18.27 -26.46 -4.78
CA ILE A 474 17.37 -27.49 -4.25
C ILE A 474 16.91 -28.47 -5.34
N PHE A 475 16.83 -28.05 -6.60
CA PHE A 475 16.42 -28.92 -7.70
C PHE A 475 17.44 -30.02 -8.02
N GLU A 476 18.73 -29.81 -7.73
CA GLU A 476 19.74 -30.87 -7.81
C GLU A 476 19.47 -31.97 -6.77
N ILE A 477 19.03 -31.58 -5.58
CA ILE A 477 18.65 -32.50 -4.50
C ILE A 477 17.35 -33.24 -4.87
N ILE A 478 16.36 -32.53 -5.42
CA ILE A 478 15.10 -33.12 -5.90
C ILE A 478 15.41 -34.18 -6.98
N ASN A 479 16.25 -33.85 -7.96
CA ASN A 479 16.63 -34.77 -9.03
C ASN A 479 17.38 -36.00 -8.49
N SER A 480 18.40 -35.79 -7.65
CA SER A 480 19.28 -36.88 -7.20
C SER A 480 18.70 -37.75 -6.07
N ARG A 481 17.98 -37.16 -5.11
CA ARG A 481 17.47 -37.86 -3.91
C ARG A 481 16.00 -38.25 -4.02
N PHE A 482 15.22 -37.48 -4.79
CA PHE A 482 13.78 -37.69 -4.96
C PHE A 482 13.41 -38.11 -6.39
N LYS A 483 14.39 -38.45 -7.23
CA LYS A 483 14.19 -38.90 -8.62
C LYS A 483 13.39 -37.89 -9.46
N GLY A 484 13.57 -36.60 -9.19
CA GLY A 484 12.85 -35.51 -9.86
C GLY A 484 11.45 -35.23 -9.28
N SER A 485 11.00 -35.97 -8.27
CA SER A 485 9.67 -35.78 -7.68
C SER A 485 9.66 -34.62 -6.68
N ILE A 486 9.11 -33.48 -7.12
CA ILE A 486 8.81 -32.32 -6.26
C ILE A 486 7.87 -32.74 -5.12
N ASP A 487 6.86 -33.55 -5.42
CA ASP A 487 5.87 -33.96 -4.43
C ASP A 487 6.52 -34.78 -3.31
N ALA A 488 7.39 -35.74 -3.65
CA ALA A 488 8.12 -36.53 -2.66
C ALA A 488 9.10 -35.69 -1.83
N PHE A 489 9.73 -34.68 -2.43
CA PHE A 489 10.58 -33.74 -1.70
C PHE A 489 9.78 -32.92 -0.68
N VAL A 490 8.65 -32.35 -1.11
CA VAL A 490 7.79 -31.56 -0.22
C VAL A 490 7.24 -32.45 0.90
N ASP A 491 6.78 -33.67 0.61
CA ASP A 491 6.32 -34.61 1.63
C ASP A 491 7.42 -34.90 2.66
N ALA A 492 8.65 -35.14 2.20
CA ALA A 492 9.80 -35.34 3.10
C ALA A 492 10.14 -34.11 3.96
N CYS A 493 9.92 -32.88 3.47
CA CYS A 493 10.06 -31.67 4.31
C CYS A 493 9.10 -31.73 5.51
N PHE A 494 7.81 -32.00 5.30
CA PHE A 494 6.85 -32.04 6.40
C PHE A 494 7.01 -33.27 7.31
N GLU A 495 7.36 -34.42 6.73
CA GLU A 495 7.48 -35.68 7.48
C GLU A 495 8.78 -35.80 8.27
N HIS A 496 9.91 -35.33 7.71
CA HIS A 496 11.24 -35.68 8.23
C HIS A 496 12.08 -34.48 8.67
N SER A 497 11.78 -33.26 8.22
CA SER A 497 12.60 -32.11 8.62
C SER A 497 12.39 -31.69 10.07
N ILE A 498 13.43 -31.07 10.64
CA ILE A 498 13.48 -30.46 11.96
C ILE A 498 12.25 -29.57 12.19
N PHE A 499 11.94 -28.71 11.22
CA PHE A 499 10.81 -27.77 11.29
C PHE A 499 9.55 -28.27 10.58
N GLY A 500 9.52 -29.53 10.13
CA GLY A 500 8.37 -30.10 9.44
C GLY A 500 7.17 -30.27 10.37
N ASN A 501 7.41 -30.57 11.64
CA ASN A 501 6.39 -30.64 12.69
C ASN A 501 7.02 -30.52 14.10
N PRO A 502 6.22 -30.22 15.14
CA PRO A 502 6.71 -30.07 16.51
C PRO A 502 7.46 -31.31 17.05
N LYS A 503 7.02 -32.53 16.71
CA LYS A 503 7.65 -33.77 17.20
C LYS A 503 9.08 -33.92 16.69
N ASN A 504 9.31 -33.58 15.42
CA ASN A 504 10.65 -33.59 14.82
C ASN A 504 11.56 -32.56 15.50
N PHE A 505 11.05 -31.35 15.73
CA PHE A 505 11.79 -30.28 16.40
C PHE A 505 12.16 -30.66 17.84
N GLU A 506 11.21 -31.18 18.63
CA GLU A 506 11.46 -31.63 20.00
C GLU A 506 12.52 -32.73 20.08
N LYS A 507 12.48 -33.67 19.13
CA LYS A 507 13.50 -34.72 19.01
C LYS A 507 14.87 -34.15 18.66
N PHE A 508 14.92 -33.16 17.77
CA PHE A 508 16.15 -32.49 17.36
C PHE A 508 16.76 -31.69 18.51
N ILE A 509 15.98 -30.82 19.16
CA ILE A 509 16.50 -29.85 20.15
C ILE A 509 17.03 -30.54 21.42
N LYS A 510 16.58 -31.76 21.73
CA LYS A 510 17.15 -32.60 22.80
C LYS A 510 18.61 -32.98 22.53
N LYS A 511 18.94 -33.34 21.29
CA LYS A 511 20.30 -33.74 20.85
C LYS A 511 20.61 -33.14 19.47
N PRO A 512 20.89 -31.83 19.41
CA PRO A 512 21.20 -31.16 18.15
C PRO A 512 22.59 -31.59 17.68
N SER A 513 22.78 -31.67 16.36
CA SER A 513 24.08 -31.95 15.76
C SER A 513 24.24 -31.20 14.45
N LEU A 514 25.47 -30.85 14.11
CA LEU A 514 25.80 -30.19 12.84
C LEU A 514 25.34 -31.03 11.64
N TYR A 515 25.47 -32.37 11.74
CA TYR A 515 24.99 -33.28 10.70
C TYR A 515 23.47 -33.15 10.48
N LYS A 516 22.66 -33.17 11.54
CA LYS A 516 21.21 -33.05 11.37
C LYS A 516 20.80 -31.71 10.75
N ILE A 517 21.45 -30.62 11.12
CA ILE A 517 21.17 -29.29 10.55
C ILE A 517 21.61 -29.24 9.07
N GLY A 518 22.81 -29.73 8.76
CA GLY A 518 23.40 -29.63 7.43
C GLY A 518 22.73 -30.51 6.37
N TYR A 519 21.94 -31.50 6.78
CA TYR A 519 21.21 -32.42 5.89
C TYR A 519 19.68 -32.30 6.03
N ASP A 520 19.18 -31.27 6.72
CA ASP A 520 17.74 -31.05 6.88
C ASP A 520 17.12 -30.44 5.62
N TRP A 521 16.04 -31.03 5.10
CA TRP A 521 15.43 -30.58 3.83
C TRP A 521 14.90 -29.15 3.86
N MET A 522 14.22 -28.73 4.93
CA MET A 522 13.72 -27.36 5.05
C MET A 522 14.85 -26.35 5.24
N VAL A 523 15.90 -26.69 6.00
CA VAL A 523 17.12 -25.84 6.10
C VAL A 523 17.81 -25.69 4.75
N LEU A 524 18.00 -26.79 4.02
CA LEU A 524 18.58 -26.78 2.67
C LEU A 524 17.72 -26.00 1.68
N PHE A 525 16.40 -26.12 1.76
CA PHE A 525 15.48 -25.37 0.92
C PHE A 525 15.56 -23.86 1.19
N LYS A 526 15.51 -23.45 2.47
CA LYS A 526 15.67 -22.04 2.88
C LYS A 526 17.01 -21.47 2.43
N TYR A 527 18.09 -22.24 2.59
CA TYR A 527 19.41 -21.84 2.11
C TYR A 527 19.40 -21.67 0.59
N SER A 528 18.85 -22.63 -0.16
CA SER A 528 18.78 -22.57 -1.62
C SER A 528 18.00 -21.37 -2.14
N ILE A 529 16.91 -20.97 -1.49
CA ILE A 529 16.16 -19.76 -1.83
C ILE A 529 17.03 -18.52 -1.58
N THR A 530 17.69 -18.46 -0.43
CA THR A 530 18.50 -17.31 -0.02
C THR A 530 19.72 -17.15 -0.94
N ASP A 531 20.37 -18.25 -1.31
CA ASP A 531 21.45 -18.30 -2.30
C ASP A 531 20.96 -17.87 -3.69
N GLY A 532 19.79 -18.34 -4.13
CA GLY A 532 19.17 -17.91 -5.38
C GLY A 532 18.97 -16.40 -5.46
N ILE A 533 18.36 -15.80 -4.43
CA ILE A 533 18.16 -14.34 -4.35
C ILE A 533 19.50 -13.60 -4.33
N LEU A 534 20.50 -14.13 -3.61
CA LEU A 534 21.82 -13.53 -3.58
C LEU A 534 22.49 -13.58 -4.97
N LYS A 535 22.40 -14.71 -5.69
CA LYS A 535 22.94 -14.84 -7.05
C LYS A 535 22.29 -13.86 -8.02
N THR A 536 20.96 -13.71 -7.99
CA THR A 536 20.29 -12.71 -8.83
C THR A 536 20.71 -11.29 -8.42
N ALA A 537 20.85 -11.00 -7.12
CA ALA A 537 21.32 -9.70 -6.65
C ALA A 537 22.76 -9.39 -7.09
N ILE A 538 23.65 -10.38 -7.07
CA ILE A 538 25.02 -10.26 -7.58
C ILE A 538 25.02 -10.01 -9.08
N ALA A 539 24.22 -10.76 -9.85
CA ALA A 539 24.10 -10.58 -11.31
C ALA A 539 23.62 -9.18 -11.70
N MET A 540 22.86 -8.51 -10.84
CA MET A 540 22.39 -7.14 -11.08
C MET A 540 23.26 -6.07 -10.43
N LYS A 541 24.27 -6.44 -9.62
CA LYS A 541 24.98 -5.48 -8.75
C LYS A 541 25.66 -4.38 -9.57
N GLU A 542 26.43 -4.76 -10.58
CA GLU A 542 27.14 -3.82 -11.45
C GLU A 542 26.15 -2.91 -12.20
N ALA A 543 25.09 -3.50 -12.75
CA ALA A 543 24.04 -2.77 -13.46
C ALA A 543 23.32 -1.74 -12.55
N ASN A 544 23.01 -2.12 -11.31
CA ASN A 544 22.27 -1.25 -10.39
C ASN A 544 23.13 -0.14 -9.76
N GLN A 545 24.46 -0.27 -9.72
CA GLN A 545 25.34 0.78 -9.18
C GLN A 545 25.26 2.09 -9.97
N ASN A 546 25.18 1.99 -11.29
CA ASN A 546 25.12 3.17 -12.17
C ASN A 546 23.68 3.66 -12.40
N TYR A 547 22.69 2.80 -12.17
CA TYR A 547 21.28 3.11 -12.41
C TYR A 547 20.84 4.35 -11.66
N ASP A 548 21.11 4.43 -10.35
CA ASP A 548 20.62 5.53 -9.52
C ASP A 548 21.17 6.89 -10.01
N ALA A 549 22.46 6.93 -10.37
CA ALA A 549 23.11 8.15 -10.87
C ALA A 549 22.54 8.58 -12.22
N ALA A 550 22.39 7.64 -13.17
CA ALA A 550 21.78 7.91 -14.46
C ALA A 550 20.30 8.35 -14.32
N HIS A 551 19.53 7.66 -13.48
CA HIS A 551 18.13 7.96 -13.23
C HIS A 551 17.96 9.33 -12.55
N LYS A 552 18.86 9.74 -11.64
CA LYS A 552 18.85 11.08 -11.06
C LYS A 552 18.99 12.18 -12.11
N VAL A 553 19.91 12.01 -13.07
CA VAL A 553 20.12 12.94 -14.20
C VAL A 553 18.89 12.95 -15.11
N TRP A 554 18.35 11.78 -15.42
CA TRP A 554 17.13 11.64 -16.21
C TRP A 554 15.93 12.38 -15.60
N VAL A 555 15.65 12.13 -14.32
CA VAL A 555 14.56 12.78 -13.58
C VAL A 555 14.76 14.30 -13.55
N LYS A 556 15.99 14.77 -13.32
CA LYS A 556 16.30 16.20 -13.38
C LYS A 556 15.98 16.80 -14.75
N GLY A 557 16.38 16.12 -15.83
CA GLY A 557 16.07 16.55 -17.20
C GLY A 557 14.56 16.66 -17.46
N MET A 558 13.80 15.67 -17.01
CA MET A 558 12.33 15.68 -17.09
C MET A 558 11.71 16.83 -16.28
N MET A 559 12.25 17.13 -15.09
CA MET A 559 11.82 18.28 -14.28
C MET A 559 12.12 19.61 -14.99
N ASP A 560 13.33 19.79 -15.50
CA ASP A 560 13.74 21.01 -16.19
C ASP A 560 12.85 21.25 -17.43
N MET A 561 12.57 20.19 -18.21
CA MET A 561 11.69 20.24 -19.37
C MET A 561 10.25 20.62 -18.97
N ARG A 562 9.72 20.05 -17.88
CA ARG A 562 8.39 20.40 -17.36
C ARG A 562 8.32 21.84 -16.88
N GLN A 563 9.36 22.32 -16.21
CA GLN A 563 9.46 23.70 -15.71
C GLN A 563 9.40 24.70 -16.87
N GLU A 564 10.15 24.45 -17.94
CA GLU A 564 10.21 25.32 -19.12
C GLU A 564 8.87 25.41 -19.87
N LYS A 565 8.09 24.33 -19.84
CA LYS A 565 6.76 24.28 -20.43
C LYS A 565 5.66 24.84 -19.53
N GLY A 566 5.98 25.25 -18.30
CA GLY A 566 4.98 25.65 -17.30
C GLY A 566 4.05 24.51 -16.89
N THR A 567 4.51 23.25 -17.00
CA THR A 567 3.72 22.08 -16.60
C THR A 567 4.06 21.66 -15.15
N PRO A 568 3.07 21.18 -14.38
CA PRO A 568 3.24 20.56 -13.07
C PRO A 568 4.48 19.66 -12.88
N ILE A 569 5.22 19.91 -11.79
CA ILE A 569 6.30 19.04 -11.32
C ILE A 569 5.90 18.49 -9.95
N TYR A 570 5.76 17.17 -9.87
CA TYR A 570 5.45 16.46 -8.64
C TYR A 570 6.35 15.23 -8.48
N PRO A 571 6.69 14.81 -7.25
CA PRO A 571 7.58 13.68 -7.06
C PRO A 571 6.82 12.36 -7.12
N ASP A 572 7.51 11.29 -7.51
CA ASP A 572 7.01 9.93 -7.31
C ASP A 572 6.65 9.69 -5.83
N ALA A 573 5.61 8.90 -5.59
CA ALA A 573 5.16 8.47 -4.28
C ALA A 573 6.21 7.59 -3.59
N ASN A 574 6.39 7.79 -2.28
CA ASN A 574 7.40 7.09 -1.47
C ASN A 574 6.95 6.86 -0.01
N SER A 575 5.65 6.59 0.19
CA SER A 575 5.02 6.39 1.50
C SER A 575 5.20 7.59 2.44
N THR A 576 5.00 8.79 1.92
CA THR A 576 5.01 10.07 2.66
C THR A 576 3.69 10.79 2.46
N LEU A 577 3.37 11.73 3.36
CA LEU A 577 2.11 12.48 3.26
C LEU A 577 2.10 13.34 1.99
N ARG A 578 1.09 13.16 1.14
CA ARG A 578 0.83 13.91 -0.09
C ARG A 578 -0.61 14.41 -0.12
N LEU A 579 -0.85 15.38 -1.00
CA LEU A 579 -2.18 15.85 -1.35
C LEU A 579 -2.42 15.67 -2.86
N THR A 580 -3.65 15.33 -3.23
CA THR A 580 -4.16 15.38 -4.62
C THR A 580 -5.54 16.05 -4.59
N TYR A 581 -5.96 16.68 -5.68
CA TYR A 581 -7.23 17.40 -5.75
C TYR A 581 -7.89 17.25 -7.11
N GLY A 582 -9.19 17.48 -7.15
CA GLY A 582 -10.02 17.23 -8.31
C GLY A 582 -11.49 17.50 -8.02
N GLN A 583 -12.35 16.76 -8.69
CA GLN A 583 -13.80 16.89 -8.61
C GLN A 583 -14.46 15.50 -8.62
N VAL A 584 -15.68 15.45 -8.11
CA VAL A 584 -16.58 14.29 -8.31
C VAL A 584 -17.00 14.26 -9.78
N LEU A 585 -16.60 13.25 -10.54
CA LEU A 585 -16.82 13.22 -12.00
C LEU A 585 -17.08 11.81 -12.52
N SER A 586 -18.08 11.69 -13.40
CA SER A 586 -18.32 10.50 -14.23
C SER A 586 -17.14 10.22 -15.17
N TYR A 587 -17.13 9.05 -15.82
CA TYR A 587 -16.18 8.75 -16.90
C TYR A 587 -16.72 7.71 -17.88
N GLU A 588 -16.06 7.60 -19.03
CA GLU A 588 -16.40 6.67 -20.10
C GLU A 588 -15.34 5.56 -20.19
N PRO A 589 -15.62 4.32 -19.73
CA PRO A 589 -14.67 3.22 -19.82
C PRO A 589 -14.52 2.68 -21.24
N ALA A 590 -15.55 2.83 -22.09
CA ALA A 590 -15.62 2.34 -23.46
C ALA A 590 -16.64 3.15 -24.26
N ASP A 591 -16.59 3.02 -25.59
CA ASP A 591 -17.55 3.66 -26.50
C ASP A 591 -19.00 3.26 -26.16
N GLY A 592 -19.88 4.26 -26.05
CA GLY A 592 -21.29 4.09 -25.71
C GLY A 592 -21.59 3.76 -24.24
N VAL A 593 -20.60 3.78 -23.34
CA VAL A 593 -20.78 3.49 -21.92
C VAL A 593 -20.36 4.70 -21.09
N VAL A 594 -21.24 5.15 -20.20
CA VAL A 594 -20.95 6.17 -19.18
C VAL A 594 -21.13 5.53 -17.82
N TYR A 595 -20.13 5.67 -16.95
CA TYR A 595 -20.28 5.36 -15.55
C TYR A 595 -20.46 6.65 -14.75
N ASP A 596 -21.63 6.75 -14.13
CA ASP A 596 -21.98 7.85 -13.23
C ASP A 596 -21.04 7.91 -12.03
N ALA A 597 -20.98 9.10 -11.42
CA ALA A 597 -20.07 9.35 -10.31
C ALA A 597 -20.50 8.73 -8.97
N HIS A 598 -21.71 8.16 -8.87
CA HIS A 598 -22.30 7.69 -7.61
C HIS A 598 -22.94 6.31 -7.75
N THR A 599 -22.94 5.56 -6.65
CA THR A 599 -23.70 4.31 -6.50
C THR A 599 -24.56 4.34 -5.25
N THR A 600 -25.57 3.47 -5.20
CA THR A 600 -26.54 3.42 -4.11
C THR A 600 -26.76 1.99 -3.62
N LEU A 601 -27.43 1.86 -2.47
CA LEU A 601 -27.74 0.57 -1.85
C LEU A 601 -28.62 -0.31 -2.76
N LYS A 602 -29.33 0.29 -3.72
CA LYS A 602 -30.04 -0.45 -4.77
C LYS A 602 -29.09 -1.35 -5.56
N GLY A 603 -27.90 -0.87 -5.93
CA GLY A 603 -26.90 -1.66 -6.66
C GLY A 603 -26.33 -2.83 -5.85
N VAL A 604 -26.30 -2.73 -4.52
CA VAL A 604 -25.99 -3.89 -3.65
C VAL A 604 -27.07 -4.97 -3.81
N MET A 605 -28.34 -4.58 -3.86
CA MET A 605 -29.47 -5.51 -4.01
C MET A 605 -29.55 -6.10 -5.43
N GLU A 606 -29.18 -5.32 -6.45
CA GLU A 606 -29.09 -5.81 -7.83
C GLU A 606 -27.98 -6.86 -8.01
N LYS A 607 -26.91 -6.77 -7.20
CA LYS A 607 -25.79 -7.73 -7.22
C LYS A 607 -25.97 -8.92 -6.28
N GLU A 608 -26.98 -8.95 -5.40
CA GLU A 608 -27.13 -10.01 -4.40
C GLU A 608 -27.15 -11.40 -5.05
N ASP A 609 -26.27 -12.29 -4.58
CA ASP A 609 -26.31 -13.72 -4.91
C ASP A 609 -25.89 -14.55 -3.69
N GLN A 610 -26.84 -15.26 -3.07
CA GLN A 610 -26.58 -16.13 -1.92
C GLN A 610 -25.75 -17.37 -2.28
N GLY A 611 -25.70 -17.75 -3.56
CA GLY A 611 -24.84 -18.82 -4.07
C GLY A 611 -23.39 -18.39 -4.29
N ASN A 612 -23.11 -17.09 -4.24
CA ASN A 612 -21.77 -16.53 -4.44
C ASN A 612 -21.28 -15.81 -3.18
N TRP A 613 -20.22 -16.34 -2.56
CA TRP A 613 -19.67 -15.82 -1.30
C TRP A 613 -19.26 -14.34 -1.37
N GLU A 614 -18.98 -13.80 -2.56
CA GLU A 614 -18.58 -12.40 -2.77
C GLU A 614 -19.79 -11.44 -2.70
N PHE A 615 -20.99 -11.91 -3.02
CA PHE A 615 -22.19 -11.09 -3.17
C PHE A 615 -23.32 -11.45 -2.19
N VAL A 616 -22.97 -12.07 -1.07
CA VAL A 616 -23.91 -12.28 0.03
C VAL A 616 -24.23 -10.93 0.69
N VAL A 617 -25.51 -10.63 0.86
CA VAL A 617 -25.97 -9.43 1.57
C VAL A 617 -26.56 -9.81 2.94
N PRO A 618 -26.13 -9.18 4.06
CA PRO A 618 -26.69 -9.44 5.38
C PRO A 618 -28.19 -9.17 5.46
N GLN A 619 -28.91 -10.04 6.17
CA GLN A 619 -30.36 -9.94 6.31
C GLN A 619 -30.82 -8.57 6.87
N LYS A 620 -30.13 -8.05 7.89
CA LYS A 620 -30.43 -6.73 8.46
C LYS A 620 -30.27 -5.59 7.44
N LEU A 621 -29.29 -5.66 6.54
CA LEU A 621 -29.11 -4.64 5.50
C LEU A 621 -30.24 -4.69 4.47
N LYS A 622 -30.72 -5.89 4.13
CA LYS A 622 -31.90 -6.09 3.27
C LYS A 622 -33.17 -5.52 3.90
N GLU A 623 -33.33 -5.67 5.20
CA GLU A 623 -34.48 -5.11 5.95
C GLU A 623 -34.45 -3.58 5.94
N LEU A 624 -33.30 -2.97 6.24
CA LEU A 624 -33.12 -1.51 6.16
C LEU A 624 -33.37 -0.97 4.74
N TYR A 625 -32.95 -1.71 3.71
CA TYR A 625 -33.24 -1.36 2.32
C TYR A 625 -34.75 -1.39 2.03
N LYS A 626 -35.44 -2.47 2.41
CA LYS A 626 -36.89 -2.64 2.16
C LYS A 626 -37.75 -1.63 2.92
N SER A 627 -37.38 -1.28 4.15
CA SER A 627 -38.10 -0.28 4.95
C SER A 627 -37.73 1.16 4.59
N GLN A 628 -36.68 1.36 3.80
CA GLN A 628 -36.07 2.67 3.52
C GLN A 628 -35.71 3.45 4.81
N ASP A 629 -35.33 2.74 5.89
CA ASP A 629 -34.95 3.37 7.16
C ASP A 629 -33.52 3.93 7.11
N TYR A 630 -33.30 4.93 6.24
CA TYR A 630 -32.00 5.56 6.03
C TYR A 630 -31.76 6.77 6.95
N GLY A 631 -32.78 7.23 7.66
CA GLY A 631 -32.70 8.40 8.53
C GLY A 631 -32.17 9.64 7.79
N ARG A 632 -31.25 10.37 8.43
CA ARG A 632 -30.63 11.58 7.87
C ARG A 632 -29.55 11.32 6.81
N TYR A 633 -29.23 10.06 6.53
CA TYR A 633 -28.14 9.68 5.64
C TYR A 633 -28.61 9.49 4.18
N GLY A 634 -29.89 9.14 4.00
CA GLY A 634 -30.50 8.96 2.69
C GLY A 634 -30.72 10.29 1.94
N LYS A 635 -30.83 10.20 0.61
CA LYS A 635 -31.19 11.32 -0.28
C LYS A 635 -32.24 10.83 -1.27
N ASN A 636 -33.36 11.53 -1.37
CA ASN A 636 -34.45 11.21 -2.31
C ASN A 636 -34.97 9.75 -2.24
N GLY A 637 -35.02 9.17 -1.03
CA GLY A 637 -35.47 7.78 -0.84
C GLY A 637 -34.43 6.72 -1.23
N GLU A 638 -33.19 7.12 -1.52
CA GLU A 638 -32.07 6.24 -1.81
C GLU A 638 -30.97 6.40 -0.76
N MET A 639 -30.18 5.34 -0.55
CA MET A 639 -29.01 5.37 0.31
C MET A 639 -27.74 5.35 -0.55
N PRO A 640 -27.05 6.49 -0.74
CA PRO A 640 -25.71 6.53 -1.34
C PRO A 640 -24.74 5.53 -0.69
N VAL A 641 -23.87 4.92 -1.48
CA VAL A 641 -22.89 3.92 -1.02
C VAL A 641 -21.46 4.36 -1.33
N CYS A 642 -21.15 4.56 -2.61
CA CYS A 642 -19.84 5.04 -3.04
C CYS A 642 -19.99 6.21 -4.02
N PHE A 643 -18.89 6.93 -4.19
CA PHE A 643 -18.73 7.88 -5.28
C PHE A 643 -17.30 7.83 -5.83
N ILE A 644 -17.06 8.45 -6.97
CA ILE A 644 -15.74 8.58 -7.59
C ILE A 644 -15.31 10.03 -7.75
N VAL A 645 -14.01 10.26 -7.58
CA VAL A 645 -13.35 11.55 -7.83
C VAL A 645 -12.20 11.35 -8.81
N ASN A 646 -11.87 12.36 -9.61
CA ASN A 646 -10.77 12.30 -10.58
C ASN A 646 -9.38 12.61 -9.99
N THR A 647 -9.20 12.43 -8.68
CA THR A 647 -7.91 12.64 -8.00
C THR A 647 -6.90 11.53 -8.33
N ASP A 648 -5.59 11.84 -8.26
CA ASP A 648 -4.52 10.86 -8.45
C ASP A 648 -4.23 10.07 -7.17
N ASN A 649 -4.60 8.79 -7.15
CA ASN A 649 -4.41 7.90 -6.01
C ASN A 649 -3.57 6.68 -6.38
N THR A 650 -2.92 6.04 -5.40
CA THR A 650 -2.27 4.73 -5.50
C THR A 650 -2.38 3.94 -4.20
N GLY A 651 -1.89 2.69 -4.20
CA GLY A 651 -1.83 1.88 -2.98
C GLY A 651 -1.13 2.66 -1.86
N GLY A 652 -1.74 2.72 -0.68
CA GLY A 652 -1.34 3.60 0.43
C GLY A 652 -2.29 4.78 0.66
N ASN A 653 -3.05 5.20 -0.36
CA ASN A 653 -4.18 6.14 -0.18
C ASN A 653 -5.46 5.47 0.34
N SER A 654 -5.44 4.15 0.54
CA SER A 654 -6.50 3.46 1.24
C SER A 654 -6.69 4.04 2.64
N GLY A 655 -7.90 4.48 2.95
CA GLY A 655 -8.28 5.11 4.21
C GLY A 655 -8.00 6.61 4.23
N SER A 656 -7.72 7.22 3.08
CA SER A 656 -7.50 8.65 2.98
C SER A 656 -8.81 9.43 3.04
N PRO A 657 -8.83 10.55 3.78
CA PRO A 657 -10.00 11.42 3.84
C PRO A 657 -10.19 12.13 2.51
N VAL A 658 -11.43 12.12 2.04
CA VAL A 658 -11.89 12.92 0.90
C VAL A 658 -12.61 14.13 1.48
N PHE A 659 -12.05 15.30 1.23
CA PHE A 659 -12.54 16.58 1.71
C PHE A 659 -13.35 17.29 0.62
N ASN A 660 -14.37 18.03 1.02
CA ASN A 660 -15.06 19.00 0.16
C ASN A 660 -14.32 20.37 0.12
N SER A 661 -14.90 21.35 -0.58
CA SER A 661 -14.40 22.74 -0.67
C SER A 661 -14.15 23.44 0.67
N LYS A 662 -14.80 22.97 1.74
CA LYS A 662 -14.74 23.56 3.09
C LYS A 662 -13.81 22.80 4.04
N GLY A 663 -13.12 21.77 3.56
CA GLY A 663 -12.26 20.94 4.40
C GLY A 663 -13.01 20.00 5.35
N GLN A 664 -14.29 19.70 5.07
CA GLN A 664 -15.08 18.71 5.80
C GLN A 664 -14.95 17.34 5.12
N LEU A 665 -14.96 16.27 5.91
CA LEU A 665 -14.94 14.89 5.42
C LEU A 665 -16.28 14.56 4.74
N VAL A 666 -16.22 14.12 3.48
CA VAL A 666 -17.38 13.66 2.68
C VAL A 666 -17.27 12.20 2.25
N GLY A 667 -16.10 11.58 2.40
CA GLY A 667 -15.91 10.16 2.13
C GLY A 667 -14.51 9.69 2.45
N THR A 668 -14.30 8.39 2.32
CA THR A 668 -13.02 7.73 2.58
C THR A 668 -12.57 7.00 1.31
N ALA A 669 -11.41 7.38 0.75
CA ALA A 669 -10.86 6.74 -0.44
C ALA A 669 -10.43 5.30 -0.13
N PHE A 670 -10.68 4.37 -1.05
CA PHE A 670 -10.36 2.95 -0.84
C PHE A 670 -9.85 2.19 -2.05
N ASP A 671 -10.12 2.68 -3.26
CA ASP A 671 -9.75 1.97 -4.48
C ASP A 671 -9.55 2.92 -5.66
N ARG A 672 -9.15 2.40 -6.82
CA ARG A 672 -9.24 3.06 -8.13
C ARG A 672 -10.02 2.19 -9.10
N ASN A 673 -10.53 2.79 -10.17
CA ASN A 673 -11.15 2.04 -11.25
C ASN A 673 -10.12 1.31 -12.13
N PHE A 674 -10.60 0.35 -12.92
CA PHE A 674 -9.77 -0.60 -13.65
C PHE A 674 -9.00 0.10 -14.76
N GLU A 675 -9.63 1.04 -15.46
CA GLU A 675 -9.03 1.86 -16.50
C GLU A 675 -7.97 2.83 -15.95
N GLY A 676 -7.99 3.08 -14.64
CA GLY A 676 -7.01 3.89 -13.92
C GLY A 676 -5.78 3.12 -13.42
N LEU A 677 -5.68 1.79 -13.61
CA LEU A 677 -4.58 0.99 -13.07
C LEU A 677 -3.20 1.31 -13.66
N THR A 678 -3.14 2.00 -14.80
CA THR A 678 -1.87 2.55 -15.34
C THR A 678 -1.37 3.75 -14.56
N GLY A 679 -2.18 4.29 -13.65
CA GLY A 679 -1.93 5.47 -12.84
C GLY A 679 -0.71 5.40 -11.92
N ASP A 680 0.07 4.32 -11.91
CA ASP A 680 1.38 4.32 -11.27
C ASP A 680 2.53 4.65 -12.25
N ILE A 681 2.27 4.60 -13.56
CA ILE A 681 3.29 4.81 -14.63
C ILE A 681 2.89 5.98 -15.52
N ALA A 682 1.60 6.07 -15.87
CA ALA A 682 1.02 7.11 -16.72
C ALA A 682 -0.42 7.41 -16.29
N PHE A 683 -0.66 8.63 -15.82
CA PHE A 683 -2.00 9.09 -15.44
C PHE A 683 -2.81 9.39 -16.70
N ARG A 684 -4.09 9.06 -16.67
CA ARG A 684 -5.03 9.39 -17.75
C ARG A 684 -6.22 10.15 -17.15
N PRO A 685 -6.27 11.49 -17.29
CA PRO A 685 -7.37 12.30 -16.73
C PRO A 685 -8.77 11.85 -17.19
N SER A 686 -8.87 11.35 -18.42
CA SER A 686 -10.15 10.93 -19.02
C SER A 686 -10.78 9.73 -18.32
N SER A 687 -9.98 8.83 -17.74
CA SER A 687 -10.48 7.55 -17.22
C SER A 687 -10.09 7.25 -15.78
N GLN A 688 -9.06 7.88 -15.22
CA GLN A 688 -8.61 7.56 -13.87
C GLN A 688 -9.53 8.19 -12.82
N ARG A 689 -10.02 7.36 -11.90
CA ARG A 689 -10.92 7.74 -10.82
C ARG A 689 -10.54 7.00 -9.55
N ALA A 690 -10.50 7.72 -8.44
CA ALA A 690 -10.43 7.14 -7.10
C ALA A 690 -11.86 6.84 -6.62
N ALA A 691 -12.09 5.62 -6.14
CA ALA A 691 -13.34 5.22 -5.53
C ALA A 691 -13.33 5.52 -4.03
N CYS A 692 -14.43 6.07 -3.55
CA CYS A 692 -14.60 6.54 -2.19
C CYS A 692 -15.88 5.96 -1.59
N VAL A 693 -15.82 5.54 -0.32
CA VAL A 693 -17.03 5.24 0.45
C VAL A 693 -17.67 6.58 0.80
N ASP A 694 -18.97 6.74 0.53
CA ASP A 694 -19.72 7.93 0.94
C ASP A 694 -19.81 7.95 2.47
N ILE A 695 -19.44 9.07 3.09
CA ILE A 695 -19.42 9.14 4.57
C ILE A 695 -20.81 8.90 5.16
N ARG A 696 -21.88 9.21 4.42
CA ARG A 696 -23.26 8.93 4.83
C ARG A 696 -23.51 7.43 4.93
N TYR A 697 -22.92 6.62 4.06
CA TYR A 697 -23.04 5.16 4.14
C TYR A 697 -22.30 4.61 5.36
N THR A 698 -21.09 5.09 5.63
CA THR A 698 -20.34 4.74 6.84
C THR A 698 -21.15 5.03 8.10
N LEU A 699 -21.69 6.25 8.22
CA LEU A 699 -22.53 6.65 9.36
C LEU A 699 -23.84 5.85 9.44
N PHE A 700 -24.48 5.58 8.30
CA PHE A 700 -25.67 4.72 8.23
C PHE A 700 -25.38 3.31 8.74
N ILE A 701 -24.25 2.71 8.39
CA ILE A 701 -23.88 1.38 8.87
C ILE A 701 -23.59 1.41 10.38
N ILE A 702 -22.89 2.43 10.90
CA ILE A 702 -22.63 2.58 12.34
C ILE A 702 -23.93 2.75 13.13
N ASP A 703 -24.82 3.61 12.65
CA ASP A 703 -26.06 3.97 13.33
C ASP A 703 -27.13 2.89 13.16
N LYS A 704 -27.60 2.66 11.93
CA LYS A 704 -28.77 1.83 11.62
C LYS A 704 -28.43 0.34 11.58
N TYR A 705 -27.30 -0.03 10.98
CA TYR A 705 -26.91 -1.45 10.87
C TYR A 705 -26.29 -1.98 12.16
N ALA A 706 -25.41 -1.24 12.82
CA ALA A 706 -24.73 -1.71 14.02
C ALA A 706 -25.44 -1.33 15.32
N GLY A 707 -26.22 -0.26 15.34
CA GLY A 707 -26.82 0.27 16.57
C GLY A 707 -25.80 0.91 17.50
N ALA A 708 -24.64 1.35 16.98
CA ALA A 708 -23.54 1.90 17.75
C ALA A 708 -23.65 3.44 17.87
N SER A 709 -24.80 3.93 18.34
CA SER A 709 -25.10 5.37 18.40
C SER A 709 -24.09 6.18 19.24
N HIS A 710 -23.49 5.57 20.26
CA HIS A 710 -22.45 6.19 21.08
C HIS A 710 -21.21 6.62 20.26
N ILE A 711 -20.95 5.97 19.12
CA ILE A 711 -19.91 6.40 18.18
C ILE A 711 -20.37 7.64 17.42
N ILE A 712 -21.65 7.71 17.02
CA ILE A 712 -22.21 8.89 16.35
C ILE A 712 -22.17 10.12 17.28
N ASP A 713 -22.41 9.91 18.58
CA ASP A 713 -22.46 10.98 19.58
C ASP A 713 -21.09 11.66 19.83
N GLU A 714 -19.96 11.00 19.52
CA GLU A 714 -18.63 11.61 19.64
C GLU A 714 -18.17 12.36 18.37
N LEU A 715 -18.93 12.30 17.27
CA LEU A 715 -18.56 12.90 15.99
C LEU A 715 -19.03 14.36 15.86
N SER A 716 -18.25 15.16 15.15
CA SER A 716 -18.64 16.52 14.74
C SER A 716 -19.32 16.50 13.37
N ILE A 717 -20.63 16.26 13.34
CA ILE A 717 -21.43 16.13 12.11
C ILE A 717 -22.13 17.46 11.80
N GLU A 718 -21.99 17.93 10.56
CA GLU A 718 -22.55 19.18 10.02
C GLU A 718 -23.47 18.95 8.81
#